data_AF-A0A836RN66-F1
#
_entry.id   AF-A0A836RN66-F1
#
_cell.length_a   1.000
_cell.length_b   1.000
_cell.length_c   1.000
_cell.angle_alpha   90.00
_cell.angle_beta   90.00
_cell.angle_gamma   90.00
#
_symmetry.space_group_name_H-M   'P 1'
#
loop_
_entity.id
_entity.type
_entity.pdbx_description
1 polymer ?
#
loop_
_entity_poly.entity_id
_entity_poly.type
_entity_poly.pdbx_seq_one_letter_code
_entity_poly.pdbx_strand_id
1 'polypeptide(L)'
;MLQKFLTKLFGSKYEREVKRLWPLVDRINETYGKLKDKNLEKLTEELIQRLVDGEDEESVMIDGFAGVKEACRRLMGKRWQVTEVEFEWNMIPFDVQLIGAVVLHQGKIAEMKTGEGKTLVATMPLYFNAIIGRSRGIRGEADFIAEIADPDGNVTKQPRGICHLVTVNDYLARRDCQWMGPVYESMGMTVGVIQQGMMPEERIPQYNCDITYGTNNEFGFDYLRDNMVLRWEDKVQRGHYYAIIDEVDSILIDEARTPLIISGPVEHTTDQFGPLNRLVSRVVSAQTVLVNRMVEESKRLLDSGNEFEAGKKLLQSRRGFPKHKRLLRLEQEAGIKKLIERVELAMMKEKKLHDLDEDLYFVVDEKGNVCDLTERGRNYLAPNDPEMFILPDLSLEMGKIARDEKLTPKEKLYEREKSFERYAKKSEELSNLRALLKAYTLFERDVDYVVQDGRVIIVDQFTGRLMPGRRYSDGIHQALEAKEGVRVQEETQTFATITIQNYFRMYEKLSGMTGTAATEASEFFEIYKLDVSCIPTKEPIRRTDYEDVVYKTKKEKYEAIINEIEKWHEKRRPILVGTTSVEVSELLSRLLKRKGIPHSVLNAKHHQKEAQIVALAGQPGSVTIATNMAGRGTDIKLHPDIIKCEKCCIECPDQDCTNCPTTPAIERCLEDNPCGLYILGTERHEARRIDNQLRGRSGRQGDPGSSRFFLSLEDDLMRLFGSDRVTAIMDRFGGYKGEPITHSLVTKAIANAQKRVESYHFEIRKRLLEYDNVMNKQREVIYTLRDEILKGEDLKSKALNIFADVIDILIEKYTDPKSYPETWNWEGLIGEFSLIFLSDPRIPSEKRKSYKIETLTEDLNRIARDRLEEREQGLGEEFPRLLRYVLLSMLDSKWRDHLYALDALREGISLRAYGQRDPLIEYKQESFRMFDELMNDYARDVSALIFRAQLRPDTQRPKREIKAFKPEARTDKGEPEKRQVVAKKKIGRNDPCPCGSGKKYKKCCGRVRV
;
A
#
# COMPACT_ATOMS: atom_id res chain seq x y z
N MET A 1 -8.17 9.12 39.30
CA MET A 1 -9.40 9.52 40.02
C MET A 1 -9.87 10.91 39.65
N LEU A 2 -8.99 11.93 39.64
CA LEU A 2 -9.33 13.32 39.25
C LEU A 2 -10.00 13.43 37.87
N GLN A 3 -9.48 12.72 36.87
CA GLN A 3 -10.01 12.74 35.51
C GLN A 3 -11.45 12.19 35.44
N LYS A 4 -11.74 11.05 36.10
CA LYS A 4 -13.09 10.46 36.20
C LYS A 4 -14.08 11.36 36.93
N PHE A 5 -13.63 12.05 37.98
CA PHE A 5 -14.46 13.02 38.71
C PHE A 5 -14.79 14.24 37.84
N LEU A 6 -13.81 14.79 37.13
CA LEU A 6 -14.00 15.89 36.17
C LEU A 6 -14.89 15.52 34.98
N THR A 7 -14.79 14.27 34.47
CA THR A 7 -15.71 13.79 33.41
C THR A 7 -17.14 13.68 33.93
N LYS A 8 -17.33 13.22 35.17
CA LYS A 8 -18.65 13.05 35.78
C LYS A 8 -19.33 14.38 36.13
N LEU A 9 -18.55 15.43 36.43
CA LEU A 9 -19.07 16.75 36.81
C LEU A 9 -19.34 17.69 35.62
N PHE A 10 -18.49 17.64 34.59
CA PHE A 10 -18.53 18.58 33.47
C PHE A 10 -18.79 17.90 32.11
N GLY A 11 -19.00 16.59 32.07
CA GLY A 11 -19.04 15.80 30.84
C GLY A 11 -17.68 15.58 30.20
N SER A 12 -17.60 14.63 29.27
CA SER A 12 -16.39 14.36 28.46
C SER A 12 -16.09 15.51 27.48
N LYS A 13 -14.84 15.59 26.95
CA LYS A 13 -14.47 16.57 25.90
C LYS A 13 -15.50 16.53 24.75
N TYR A 14 -15.87 15.31 24.35
CA TYR A 14 -16.79 15.04 23.25
C TYR A 14 -18.23 15.47 23.56
N GLU A 15 -18.73 15.18 24.77
CA GLU A 15 -20.08 15.61 25.18
C GLU A 15 -20.24 17.12 25.17
N ARG A 16 -19.21 17.87 25.60
CA ARG A 16 -19.24 19.34 25.55
C ARG A 16 -19.23 19.87 24.13
N GLU A 17 -18.46 19.24 23.25
CA GLU A 17 -18.40 19.60 21.84
C GLU A 17 -19.75 19.37 21.16
N VAL A 18 -20.33 18.18 21.30
CA VAL A 18 -21.67 17.86 20.79
C VAL A 18 -22.72 18.83 21.35
N LYS A 19 -22.65 19.14 22.66
CA LYS A 19 -23.57 20.10 23.29
C LYS A 19 -23.54 21.49 22.64
N ARG A 20 -22.39 21.94 22.15
CA ARG A 20 -22.23 23.23 21.46
C ARG A 20 -22.82 23.24 20.05
N LEU A 21 -23.01 22.08 19.43
CA LEU A 21 -23.53 21.97 18.05
C LEU A 21 -25.06 21.93 18.00
N TRP A 22 -25.75 21.60 19.10
CA TRP A 22 -27.22 21.55 19.12
C TRP A 22 -27.93 22.84 18.69
N PRO A 23 -27.52 24.05 19.14
CA PRO A 23 -28.15 25.29 18.67
C PRO A 23 -28.08 25.49 17.16
N LEU A 24 -27.02 24.99 16.52
CA LEU A 24 -26.88 25.03 15.06
C LEU A 24 -27.87 24.06 14.39
N VAL A 25 -28.05 22.87 14.95
CA VAL A 25 -29.04 21.88 14.49
C VAL A 25 -30.45 22.43 14.58
N ASP A 26 -30.77 23.14 15.67
CA ASP A 26 -32.07 23.80 15.83
C ASP A 26 -32.33 24.84 14.73
N ARG A 27 -31.31 25.65 14.38
CA ARG A 27 -31.38 26.61 13.26
C ARG A 27 -31.59 25.92 11.91
N ILE A 28 -30.89 24.80 11.65
CA ILE A 28 -31.09 23.99 10.43
C ILE A 28 -32.53 23.49 10.34
N ASN A 29 -33.08 22.98 11.45
CA ASN A 29 -34.45 22.49 11.52
C ASN A 29 -35.49 23.61 11.34
N GLU A 30 -35.22 24.80 11.88
CA GLU A 30 -36.07 25.97 11.69
C GLU A 30 -36.10 26.41 10.23
N THR A 31 -34.95 26.49 9.57
CA THR A 31 -34.85 26.79 8.13
C THR A 31 -35.53 25.72 7.29
N TYR A 32 -35.30 24.43 7.59
CA TYR A 32 -35.93 23.30 6.90
C TYR A 32 -37.47 23.41 6.88
N GLY A 33 -38.08 23.85 7.99
CA GLY A 33 -39.52 24.09 8.05
C GLY A 33 -40.05 25.12 7.03
N LYS A 34 -39.18 26.01 6.53
CA LYS A 34 -39.51 27.11 5.61
C LYS A 34 -39.27 26.76 4.13
N LEU A 35 -38.72 25.59 3.79
CA LEU A 35 -38.25 25.25 2.43
C LEU A 35 -39.24 24.43 1.57
N LYS A 36 -40.44 24.11 2.06
CA LYS A 36 -41.36 23.14 1.43
C LYS A 36 -41.66 23.38 -0.06
N ASP A 37 -41.79 24.62 -0.50
CA ASP A 37 -42.19 24.97 -1.88
C ASP A 37 -41.08 25.57 -2.74
N LYS A 38 -39.84 25.66 -2.23
CA LYS A 38 -38.72 26.24 -3.00
C LYS A 38 -38.20 25.29 -4.08
N ASN A 39 -37.77 25.82 -5.22
CA ASN A 39 -36.98 25.06 -6.18
C ASN A 39 -35.55 24.90 -5.61
N LEU A 40 -35.07 23.66 -5.49
CA LEU A 40 -33.81 23.34 -4.82
C LEU A 40 -32.58 23.60 -5.69
N GLU A 41 -32.71 23.50 -7.01
CA GLU A 41 -31.63 23.90 -7.95
C GLU A 41 -31.42 25.41 -7.88
N LYS A 42 -32.51 26.20 -7.92
CA LYS A 42 -32.45 27.66 -7.75
C LYS A 42 -31.90 28.06 -6.38
N LEU A 43 -32.29 27.35 -5.32
CA LEU A 43 -31.70 27.56 -4.00
C LEU A 43 -30.19 27.36 -4.04
N THR A 44 -29.70 26.36 -4.78
CA THR A 44 -28.27 26.11 -4.90
C THR A 44 -27.54 27.25 -5.63
N GLU A 45 -28.10 27.77 -6.72
CA GLU A 45 -27.59 28.96 -7.42
C GLU A 45 -27.55 30.20 -6.50
N GLU A 46 -28.63 30.44 -5.73
CA GLU A 46 -28.70 31.51 -4.74
C GLU A 46 -27.60 31.39 -3.67
N LEU A 47 -27.37 30.18 -3.15
CA LEU A 47 -26.34 29.92 -2.14
C LEU A 47 -24.92 30.13 -2.69
N ILE A 48 -24.66 29.70 -3.94
CA ILE A 48 -23.38 29.95 -4.61
C ILE A 48 -23.16 31.45 -4.76
N GLN A 49 -24.16 32.22 -5.19
CA GLN A 49 -24.03 33.66 -5.34
C GLN A 49 -23.75 34.35 -4.01
N ARG A 50 -24.44 33.97 -2.93
CA ARG A 50 -24.18 34.48 -1.58
C ARG A 50 -22.75 34.23 -1.12
N LEU A 51 -22.18 33.06 -1.43
CA LEU A 51 -20.77 32.77 -1.16
C LEU A 51 -19.84 33.64 -2.00
N VAL A 52 -20.15 33.86 -3.29
CA VAL A 52 -19.39 34.77 -4.17
C VAL A 52 -19.42 36.20 -3.63
N ASP A 53 -20.55 36.65 -3.10
CA ASP A 53 -20.75 37.97 -2.50
C ASP A 53 -20.07 38.11 -1.12
N GLY A 54 -19.54 37.02 -0.56
CA GLY A 54 -18.77 37.02 0.67
C GLY A 54 -19.60 36.89 1.95
N GLU A 55 -20.81 36.32 1.87
CA GLU A 55 -21.59 35.98 3.07
C GLU A 55 -20.88 34.91 3.92
N ASP A 56 -21.14 34.93 5.23
CA ASP A 56 -20.62 33.98 6.20
C ASP A 56 -20.97 32.52 5.85
N GLU A 57 -19.94 31.66 5.82
CA GLU A 57 -20.08 30.25 5.43
C GLU A 57 -21.03 29.48 6.35
N GLU A 58 -21.08 29.77 7.66
CA GLU A 58 -21.98 29.08 8.58
C GLU A 58 -23.45 29.39 8.27
N SER A 59 -23.78 30.65 7.98
CA SER A 59 -25.11 31.08 7.53
C SER A 59 -25.55 30.31 6.28
N VAL A 60 -24.71 30.26 5.26
CA VAL A 60 -25.01 29.56 4.00
C VAL A 60 -25.09 28.04 4.22
N MET A 61 -24.24 27.47 5.08
CA MET A 61 -24.25 26.04 5.42
C MET A 61 -25.59 25.61 6.01
N ILE A 62 -26.17 26.42 6.91
CA ILE A 62 -27.47 26.12 7.54
C ILE A 62 -28.55 25.94 6.48
N ASP A 63 -28.62 26.88 5.53
CA ASP A 63 -29.59 26.83 4.44
C ASP A 63 -29.30 25.67 3.47
N GLY A 64 -28.03 25.40 3.19
CA GLY A 64 -27.60 24.27 2.37
C GLY A 64 -27.99 22.92 2.98
N PHE A 65 -27.72 22.72 4.27
CA PHE A 65 -28.05 21.47 4.99
C PHE A 65 -29.57 21.28 5.10
N ALA A 66 -30.31 22.36 5.35
CA ALA A 66 -31.77 22.34 5.32
C ALA A 66 -32.30 21.97 3.91
N GLY A 67 -31.67 22.48 2.85
CA GLY A 67 -31.96 22.12 1.46
C GLY A 67 -31.74 20.63 1.17
N VAL A 68 -30.62 20.06 1.61
CA VAL A 68 -30.35 18.61 1.48
C VAL A 68 -31.37 17.77 2.25
N LYS A 69 -31.74 18.18 3.48
CA LYS A 69 -32.78 17.51 4.26
C LYS A 69 -34.15 17.55 3.56
N GLU A 70 -34.48 18.67 2.93
CA GLU A 70 -35.69 18.82 2.10
C GLU A 70 -35.64 17.98 0.82
N ALA A 71 -34.49 17.86 0.15
CA ALA A 71 -34.29 16.94 -0.97
C ALA A 71 -34.59 15.49 -0.54
N CYS A 72 -34.03 15.05 0.59
CA CYS A 72 -34.29 13.72 1.14
C CYS A 72 -35.79 13.48 1.42
N ARG A 73 -36.49 14.48 1.97
CA ARG A 73 -37.94 14.41 2.20
C ARG A 73 -38.73 14.27 0.89
N ARG A 74 -38.35 15.01 -0.16
CA ARG A 74 -39.02 14.95 -1.49
C ARG A 74 -38.80 13.65 -2.24
N LEU A 75 -37.74 12.92 -1.91
CA LEU A 75 -37.44 11.61 -2.47
C LEU A 75 -38.18 10.47 -1.75
N MET A 76 -38.83 10.71 -0.61
CA MET A 76 -39.57 9.70 0.14
C MET A 76 -40.54 8.90 -0.74
N GLY A 77 -40.45 7.57 -0.65
CA GLY A 77 -41.27 6.61 -1.41
C GLY A 77 -40.85 6.42 -2.87
N LYS A 78 -39.89 7.18 -3.40
CA LYS A 78 -39.34 6.95 -4.74
C LYS A 78 -38.44 5.73 -4.75
N ARG A 79 -38.34 5.09 -5.92
CA ARG A 79 -37.51 3.91 -6.15
C ARG A 79 -36.57 4.11 -7.32
N TRP A 80 -35.35 3.61 -7.19
CA TRP A 80 -34.39 3.55 -8.30
C TRP A 80 -33.43 2.38 -8.14
N GLN A 81 -32.78 2.05 -9.25
CA GLN A 81 -31.82 0.97 -9.31
C GLN A 81 -30.49 1.41 -8.71
N VAL A 82 -30.01 0.69 -7.69
CA VAL A 82 -28.69 0.84 -7.11
C VAL A 82 -27.97 -0.49 -7.30
N THR A 83 -26.93 -0.49 -8.13
CA THR A 83 -26.26 -1.71 -8.63
C THR A 83 -27.26 -2.63 -9.35
N GLU A 84 -27.58 -3.81 -8.79
CA GLU A 84 -28.54 -4.77 -9.33
C GLU A 84 -29.84 -4.85 -8.51
N VAL A 85 -30.00 -3.99 -7.49
CA VAL A 85 -31.13 -4.04 -6.56
C VAL A 85 -31.91 -2.74 -6.65
N GLU A 86 -33.24 -2.84 -6.68
CA GLU A 86 -34.12 -1.67 -6.57
C GLU A 86 -34.19 -1.23 -5.10
N PHE A 87 -33.90 0.04 -4.84
CA PHE A 87 -33.97 0.64 -3.51
C PHE A 87 -35.12 1.63 -3.45
N GLU A 88 -35.90 1.56 -2.37
CA GLU A 88 -36.88 2.58 -2.01
C GLU A 88 -36.26 3.57 -1.02
N TRP A 89 -36.40 4.85 -1.31
CA TRP A 89 -35.92 5.91 -0.44
C TRP A 89 -36.91 6.20 0.67
N ASN A 90 -36.53 5.82 1.90
CA ASN A 90 -37.36 5.98 3.10
C ASN A 90 -36.59 6.68 4.23
N MET A 91 -35.73 7.64 3.88
CA MET A 91 -34.81 8.27 4.82
C MET A 91 -34.95 9.79 4.83
N ILE A 92 -35.12 10.35 6.02
CA ILE A 92 -34.95 11.78 6.30
C ILE A 92 -33.88 11.88 7.38
N PRO A 93 -32.84 12.73 7.20
CA PRO A 93 -31.79 12.89 8.18
C PRO A 93 -32.29 13.26 9.60
N PHE A 94 -31.81 12.54 10.61
CA PHE A 94 -32.04 12.80 12.03
C PHE A 94 -31.14 13.92 12.56
N ASP A 95 -31.47 14.46 13.74
CA ASP A 95 -30.70 15.54 14.36
C ASP A 95 -29.26 15.12 14.69
N VAL A 96 -29.06 13.89 15.17
CA VAL A 96 -27.72 13.35 15.41
C VAL A 96 -26.89 13.22 14.12
N GLN A 97 -27.56 13.01 12.98
CA GLN A 97 -26.93 12.98 11.65
C GLN A 97 -26.55 14.38 11.19
N LEU A 98 -27.33 15.41 11.53
CA LEU A 98 -26.97 16.82 11.30
C LEU A 98 -25.71 17.20 12.10
N ILE A 99 -25.59 16.76 13.35
CA ILE A 99 -24.36 16.96 14.15
C ILE A 99 -23.17 16.30 13.46
N GLY A 100 -23.31 15.05 13.02
CA GLY A 100 -22.27 14.35 12.26
C GLY A 100 -21.86 15.09 11.00
N ALA A 101 -22.82 15.62 10.24
CA ALA A 101 -22.56 16.39 9.01
C ALA A 101 -21.76 17.67 9.28
N VAL A 102 -22.08 18.38 10.36
CA VAL A 102 -21.34 19.59 10.79
C VAL A 102 -19.92 19.23 11.21
N VAL A 103 -19.73 18.14 11.97
CA VAL A 103 -18.41 17.64 12.37
C VAL A 103 -17.55 17.31 11.14
N LEU A 104 -18.11 16.62 10.15
CA LEU A 104 -17.40 16.33 8.90
C LEU A 104 -17.04 17.63 8.16
N HIS A 105 -17.98 18.57 8.05
CA HIS A 105 -17.70 19.88 7.46
C HIS A 105 -16.64 20.67 8.25
N GLN A 106 -16.44 20.44 9.54
CA GLN A 106 -15.35 21.07 10.30
C GLN A 106 -13.96 20.45 10.06
N GLY A 107 -13.84 19.45 9.18
CA GLY A 107 -12.56 18.75 8.95
C GLY A 107 -12.18 17.81 10.08
N LYS A 108 -13.16 17.16 10.71
CA LYS A 108 -12.97 16.24 11.84
C LYS A 108 -13.46 14.84 11.50
N ILE A 109 -13.17 13.89 12.40
CA ILE A 109 -13.70 12.53 12.32
C ILE A 109 -15.01 12.43 13.11
N ALA A 110 -16.09 12.07 12.43
CA ALA A 110 -17.35 11.73 13.07
C ALA A 110 -17.39 10.23 13.44
N GLU A 111 -17.27 9.91 14.73
CA GLU A 111 -17.52 8.55 15.19
C GLU A 111 -19.03 8.29 15.32
N MET A 112 -19.57 7.54 14.35
CA MET A 112 -20.97 7.14 14.29
C MET A 112 -21.08 5.62 14.25
N LYS A 113 -21.86 5.04 15.17
CA LYS A 113 -22.06 3.59 15.25
C LYS A 113 -22.66 3.05 13.95
N THR A 114 -22.38 1.78 13.66
CA THR A 114 -22.82 1.17 12.41
C THR A 114 -24.35 1.08 12.39
N GLY A 115 -24.98 1.49 11.28
CA GLY A 115 -26.43 1.62 11.18
C GLY A 115 -26.99 3.01 11.57
N GLU A 116 -26.15 3.98 11.98
CA GLU A 116 -26.59 5.38 12.20
C GLU A 116 -26.66 6.21 10.90
N GLY A 117 -26.50 5.58 9.72
CA GLY A 117 -26.65 6.26 8.42
C GLY A 117 -25.45 7.10 7.97
N LYS A 118 -24.22 6.62 8.18
CA LYS A 118 -22.96 7.28 7.75
C LYS A 118 -22.97 7.79 6.31
N THR A 119 -23.39 6.94 5.35
CA THR A 119 -23.49 7.32 3.94
C THR A 119 -24.42 8.51 3.70
N LEU A 120 -25.56 8.57 4.40
CA LEU A 120 -26.51 9.69 4.30
C LEU A 120 -25.91 10.97 4.90
N VAL A 121 -25.18 10.87 6.02
CA VAL A 121 -24.54 12.00 6.69
C VAL A 121 -23.53 12.70 5.78
N ALA A 122 -22.79 11.95 4.97
CA ALA A 122 -21.79 12.51 4.05
C ALA A 122 -22.41 13.40 2.96
N THR A 123 -23.71 13.26 2.66
CA THR A 123 -24.35 14.04 1.58
C THR A 123 -24.32 15.55 1.81
N MET A 124 -24.59 15.98 3.05
CA MET A 124 -24.62 17.39 3.44
C MET A 124 -23.27 18.11 3.31
N PRO A 125 -22.17 17.64 3.94
CA PRO A 125 -20.88 18.28 3.81
C PRO A 125 -20.31 18.17 2.39
N LEU A 126 -20.57 17.08 1.65
CA LEU A 126 -20.13 16.98 0.25
C LEU A 126 -20.84 18.02 -0.63
N TYR A 127 -22.16 18.16 -0.51
CA TYR A 127 -22.93 19.18 -1.20
C TYR A 127 -22.42 20.59 -0.86
N PHE A 128 -22.26 20.90 0.43
CA PHE A 128 -21.90 22.25 0.84
C PHE A 128 -20.47 22.63 0.43
N ASN A 129 -19.49 21.73 0.58
CA ASN A 129 -18.13 22.03 0.10
C ASN A 129 -18.06 22.04 -1.45
N ALA A 130 -18.93 21.30 -2.16
CA ALA A 130 -19.02 21.38 -3.62
C ALA A 130 -19.48 22.77 -4.09
N ILE A 131 -20.46 23.38 -3.43
CA ILE A 131 -20.91 24.74 -3.77
C ILE A 131 -19.85 25.81 -3.44
N ILE A 132 -19.06 25.62 -2.37
CA ILE A 132 -17.88 26.46 -2.10
C ILE A 132 -16.90 26.35 -3.26
N GLY A 133 -16.61 25.13 -3.74
CA GLY A 133 -15.78 24.92 -4.91
C GLY A 133 -16.28 25.64 -6.16
N ARG A 134 -17.58 25.53 -6.47
CA ARG A 134 -18.19 26.29 -7.59
C ARG A 134 -18.04 27.81 -7.40
N SER A 135 -18.23 28.35 -6.19
CA SER A 135 -18.03 29.79 -5.94
C SER A 135 -16.59 30.25 -6.17
N ARG A 136 -15.59 29.42 -5.85
CA ARG A 136 -14.17 29.67 -6.12
C ARG A 136 -13.87 29.64 -7.62
N GLY A 137 -14.46 28.71 -8.34
CA GLY A 137 -14.39 28.65 -9.80
C GLY A 137 -14.97 29.91 -10.47
N ILE A 138 -16.11 30.43 -9.97
CA ILE A 138 -16.71 31.69 -10.44
C ILE A 138 -15.78 32.89 -10.18
N ARG A 139 -15.04 32.87 -9.06
CA ARG A 139 -14.02 33.88 -8.74
C ARG A 139 -12.72 33.74 -9.55
N GLY A 140 -12.60 32.73 -10.40
CA GLY A 140 -11.49 32.55 -11.33
C GLY A 140 -10.37 31.63 -10.85
N GLU A 141 -10.58 30.86 -9.77
CA GLU A 141 -9.59 29.86 -9.34
C GLU A 141 -9.55 28.67 -10.33
N ALA A 142 -8.41 28.49 -10.99
CA ALA A 142 -8.27 27.57 -12.14
C ALA A 142 -8.60 26.11 -11.81
N ASP A 143 -8.23 25.62 -10.62
CA ASP A 143 -8.50 24.23 -10.22
C ASP A 143 -10.00 23.93 -10.15
N PHE A 144 -10.85 24.93 -9.89
CA PHE A 144 -12.31 24.78 -9.76
C PHE A 144 -13.06 25.01 -11.07
N ILE A 145 -12.36 25.02 -12.22
CA ILE A 145 -12.95 25.15 -13.54
C ILE A 145 -12.82 23.82 -14.28
N ALA A 146 -13.96 23.22 -14.62
CA ALA A 146 -14.05 22.05 -15.48
C ALA A 146 -14.00 22.47 -16.95
N GLU A 147 -13.22 21.75 -17.76
CA GLU A 147 -13.30 21.82 -19.21
C GLU A 147 -14.12 20.63 -19.70
N ILE A 148 -15.31 20.92 -20.24
CA ILE A 148 -16.27 19.92 -20.69
C ILE A 148 -16.35 20.02 -22.21
N ALA A 149 -15.88 18.99 -22.90
CA ALA A 149 -16.06 18.84 -24.33
C ALA A 149 -17.48 18.32 -24.62
N ASP A 150 -18.20 18.99 -25.53
CA ASP A 150 -19.44 18.47 -26.09
C ASP A 150 -19.17 17.34 -27.11
N PRO A 151 -20.18 16.57 -27.54
CA PRO A 151 -20.01 15.52 -28.56
C PRO A 151 -19.47 16.02 -29.91
N ASP A 152 -19.57 17.32 -30.19
CA ASP A 152 -19.07 17.97 -31.39
C ASP A 152 -17.63 18.51 -31.24
N GLY A 153 -17.03 18.35 -30.04
CA GLY A 153 -15.65 18.74 -29.72
C GLY A 153 -15.47 20.17 -29.21
N ASN A 154 -16.54 20.93 -28.97
CA ASN A 154 -16.43 22.26 -28.37
C ASN A 154 -16.23 22.15 -26.86
N VAL A 155 -15.19 22.82 -26.35
CA VAL A 155 -14.86 22.83 -24.92
C VAL A 155 -15.53 24.03 -24.25
N THR A 156 -16.38 23.76 -23.25
CA THR A 156 -16.98 24.78 -22.39
C THR A 156 -16.32 24.76 -21.02
N LYS A 157 -16.12 25.95 -20.43
CA LYS A 157 -15.58 26.12 -19.08
C LYS A 157 -16.73 26.31 -18.10
N GLN A 158 -16.81 25.46 -17.08
CA GLN A 158 -17.85 25.52 -16.06
C GLN A 158 -17.24 25.44 -14.66
N PRO A 159 -17.72 26.24 -13.69
CA PRO A 159 -17.34 26.05 -12.30
C PRO A 159 -17.74 24.67 -11.79
N ARG A 160 -16.88 24.01 -11.02
CA ARG A 160 -17.15 22.70 -10.42
C ARG A 160 -16.72 22.64 -8.95
N GLY A 161 -17.34 21.73 -8.21
CA GLY A 161 -16.81 21.25 -6.93
C GLY A 161 -15.60 20.32 -7.12
N ILE A 162 -14.79 20.19 -6.07
CA ILE A 162 -13.72 19.18 -5.98
C ILE A 162 -13.89 18.45 -4.64
N CYS A 163 -14.88 17.57 -4.58
CA CYS A 163 -15.18 16.79 -3.37
C CYS A 163 -15.02 15.30 -3.62
N HIS A 164 -14.17 14.61 -2.84
CA HIS A 164 -13.94 13.19 -2.98
C HIS A 164 -14.53 12.41 -1.79
N LEU A 165 -15.38 11.41 -2.06
CA LEU A 165 -15.76 10.41 -1.06
C LEU A 165 -14.95 9.13 -1.29
N VAL A 166 -14.14 8.80 -0.30
CA VAL A 166 -13.26 7.64 -0.35
C VAL A 166 -13.87 6.49 0.43
N THR A 167 -13.96 5.32 -0.20
CA THR A 167 -14.46 4.08 0.42
C THR A 167 -13.41 2.97 0.37
N VAL A 168 -13.65 1.88 1.11
CA VAL A 168 -12.73 0.74 1.22
C VAL A 168 -12.66 -0.11 -0.04
N ASN A 169 -13.72 -0.11 -0.87
CA ASN A 169 -13.74 -0.91 -2.11
C ASN A 169 -14.67 -0.33 -3.17
N ASP A 170 -14.42 -0.71 -4.43
CA ASP A 170 -15.13 -0.20 -5.61
C ASP A 170 -16.65 -0.48 -5.59
N TYR A 171 -17.07 -1.58 -4.96
CA TYR A 171 -18.50 -1.90 -4.83
C TYR A 171 -19.21 -0.86 -3.96
N LEU A 172 -18.64 -0.49 -2.82
CA LEU A 172 -19.20 0.55 -1.95
C LEU A 172 -19.18 1.92 -2.64
N ALA A 173 -18.09 2.28 -3.31
CA ALA A 173 -18.01 3.52 -4.08
C ALA A 173 -19.15 3.62 -5.11
N ARG A 174 -19.33 2.58 -5.93
CA ARG A 174 -20.39 2.54 -6.95
C ARG A 174 -21.79 2.53 -6.33
N ARG A 175 -22.01 1.70 -5.31
CA ARG A 175 -23.30 1.59 -4.62
C ARG A 175 -23.69 2.94 -4.02
N ASP A 176 -22.79 3.58 -3.27
CA ASP A 176 -23.11 4.81 -2.55
C ASP A 176 -23.26 6.00 -3.50
N CYS A 177 -22.47 6.06 -4.56
CA CYS A 177 -22.64 7.03 -5.65
C CYS A 177 -24.04 6.92 -6.27
N GLN A 178 -24.48 5.71 -6.63
CA GLN A 178 -25.80 5.49 -7.24
C GLN A 178 -26.94 5.67 -6.24
N TRP A 179 -26.71 5.35 -4.97
CA TRP A 179 -27.72 5.46 -3.94
C TRP A 179 -27.97 6.91 -3.51
N MET A 180 -26.92 7.70 -3.31
CA MET A 180 -27.03 9.10 -2.90
C MET A 180 -27.14 10.08 -4.08
N GLY A 181 -26.79 9.64 -5.30
CA GLY A 181 -26.81 10.44 -6.54
C GLY A 181 -28.08 11.29 -6.73
N PRO A 182 -29.29 10.71 -6.63
CA PRO A 182 -30.53 11.47 -6.81
C PRO A 182 -30.74 12.62 -5.80
N VAL A 183 -30.11 12.57 -4.63
CA VAL A 183 -30.12 13.69 -3.67
C VAL A 183 -29.34 14.87 -4.24
N TYR A 184 -28.14 14.62 -4.74
CA TYR A 184 -27.27 15.63 -5.36
C TYR A 184 -27.85 16.19 -6.66
N GLU A 185 -28.35 15.30 -7.53
CA GLU A 185 -28.95 15.67 -8.81
C GLU A 185 -30.18 16.56 -8.61
N SER A 186 -31.01 16.28 -7.60
CA SER A 186 -32.18 17.13 -7.27
C SER A 186 -31.82 18.54 -6.77
N MET A 187 -30.54 18.77 -6.46
CA MET A 187 -29.96 20.04 -6.05
C MET A 187 -29.07 20.65 -7.17
N GLY A 188 -29.05 20.07 -8.39
CA GLY A 188 -28.28 20.57 -9.53
C GLY A 188 -26.78 20.26 -9.49
N MET A 189 -26.36 19.31 -8.65
CA MET A 189 -24.97 18.85 -8.56
C MET A 189 -24.73 17.63 -9.45
N THR A 190 -23.49 17.47 -9.91
CA THR A 190 -23.04 16.32 -10.67
C THR A 190 -22.25 15.34 -9.78
N VAL A 191 -22.42 14.04 -10.02
CA VAL A 191 -21.75 12.99 -9.26
C VAL A 191 -21.06 11.99 -10.19
N GLY A 192 -19.81 11.66 -9.90
CA GLY A 192 -18.99 10.71 -10.64
C GLY A 192 -18.50 9.58 -9.75
N VAL A 193 -18.09 8.47 -10.36
CA VAL A 193 -17.45 7.35 -9.66
C VAL A 193 -16.23 6.86 -10.42
N ILE A 194 -15.12 6.72 -9.69
CA ILE A 194 -13.89 6.11 -10.18
C ILE A 194 -13.89 4.64 -9.80
N GLN A 195 -13.69 3.79 -10.80
CA GLN A 195 -13.61 2.35 -10.66
C GLN A 195 -12.34 1.80 -11.28
N GLN A 196 -11.91 0.67 -10.76
CA GLN A 196 -10.81 -0.10 -11.32
C GLN A 196 -11.10 -0.50 -12.78
N GLY A 197 -10.07 -0.40 -13.62
CA GLY A 197 -10.14 -0.76 -15.04
C GLY A 197 -10.62 0.37 -15.96
N MET A 198 -11.11 1.49 -15.42
CA MET A 198 -11.43 2.68 -16.22
C MET A 198 -10.18 3.25 -16.89
N MET A 199 -10.30 3.55 -18.18
CA MET A 199 -9.29 4.24 -18.97
C MET A 199 -9.22 5.73 -18.60
N PRO A 200 -8.09 6.43 -18.85
CA PRO A 200 -7.98 7.86 -18.55
C PRO A 200 -9.10 8.71 -19.15
N GLU A 201 -9.49 8.38 -20.39
CA GLU A 201 -10.59 9.02 -21.14
C GLU A 201 -11.95 8.90 -20.42
N GLU A 202 -12.16 7.81 -19.67
CA GLU A 202 -13.35 7.58 -18.86
C GLU A 202 -13.26 8.26 -17.49
N ARG A 203 -12.05 8.44 -16.94
CA ARG A 203 -11.83 9.03 -15.60
C ARG A 203 -11.98 10.55 -15.59
N ILE A 204 -11.51 11.24 -16.63
CA ILE A 204 -11.59 12.70 -16.74
C ILE A 204 -13.01 13.24 -16.49
N PRO A 205 -14.07 12.75 -17.19
CA PRO A 205 -15.42 13.26 -16.94
C PRO A 205 -15.92 12.94 -15.52
N GLN A 206 -15.47 11.84 -14.90
CA GLN A 206 -15.86 11.50 -13.52
C GLN A 206 -15.23 12.47 -12.50
N TYR A 207 -13.95 12.82 -12.68
CA TYR A 207 -13.27 13.82 -11.84
C TYR A 207 -13.78 15.24 -12.09
N ASN A 208 -14.33 15.52 -13.26
CA ASN A 208 -14.95 16.82 -13.56
C ASN A 208 -16.30 17.02 -12.85
N CYS A 209 -16.90 15.96 -12.29
CA CYS A 209 -18.09 16.09 -11.45
C CYS A 209 -17.78 16.83 -10.15
N ASP A 210 -18.79 17.49 -9.58
CA ASP A 210 -18.67 18.22 -8.31
C ASP A 210 -18.25 17.30 -7.15
N ILE A 211 -18.75 16.08 -7.19
CA ILE A 211 -18.54 15.04 -6.18
C ILE A 211 -18.10 13.76 -6.87
N THR A 212 -16.95 13.22 -6.47
CA THR A 212 -16.40 11.98 -7.04
C THR A 212 -16.26 10.91 -5.95
N TYR A 213 -16.83 9.74 -6.19
CA TYR A 213 -16.71 8.57 -5.34
C TYR A 213 -15.56 7.67 -5.83
N GLY A 214 -14.84 7.02 -4.94
CA GLY A 214 -13.78 6.10 -5.33
C GLY A 214 -13.16 5.37 -4.15
N THR A 215 -12.06 4.68 -4.41
CA THR A 215 -11.24 4.05 -3.36
C THR A 215 -9.95 4.80 -3.14
N ASN A 216 -9.40 4.73 -1.94
CA ASN A 216 -8.11 5.32 -1.58
C ASN A 216 -7.02 4.93 -2.58
N ASN A 217 -7.04 3.68 -3.01
CA ASN A 217 -6.10 3.13 -3.95
C ASN A 217 -6.30 3.74 -5.34
N GLU A 218 -7.53 3.80 -5.89
CA GLU A 218 -7.75 4.43 -7.20
C GLU A 218 -7.32 5.91 -7.21
N PHE A 219 -7.74 6.68 -6.21
CA PHE A 219 -7.32 8.08 -6.08
C PHE A 219 -5.80 8.24 -5.95
N GLY A 220 -5.14 7.46 -5.10
CA GLY A 220 -3.70 7.55 -4.92
C GLY A 220 -2.90 7.10 -6.15
N PHE A 221 -3.36 6.07 -6.87
CA PHE A 221 -2.71 5.64 -8.11
C PHE A 221 -2.97 6.58 -9.29
N ASP A 222 -4.14 7.21 -9.37
CA ASP A 222 -4.38 8.26 -10.36
C ASP A 222 -3.47 9.46 -10.11
N TYR A 223 -3.26 9.87 -8.86
CA TYR A 223 -2.25 10.88 -8.52
C TYR A 223 -0.84 10.47 -8.98
N LEU A 224 -0.41 9.23 -8.72
CA LEU A 224 0.91 8.75 -9.16
C LEU A 224 1.01 8.72 -10.70
N ARG A 225 -0.05 8.29 -11.40
CA ARG A 225 -0.10 8.28 -12.88
C ARG A 225 -0.09 9.67 -13.47
N ASP A 226 -0.81 10.61 -12.88
CA ASP A 226 -0.85 12.01 -13.30
C ASP A 226 0.52 12.67 -13.24
N ASN A 227 1.36 12.27 -12.29
CA ASN A 227 2.75 12.76 -12.19
C ASN A 227 3.73 12.03 -13.14
N MET A 228 3.22 11.15 -14.01
CA MET A 228 3.98 10.44 -15.04
C MET A 228 3.49 10.72 -16.46
N VAL A 229 2.48 11.58 -16.64
CA VAL A 229 1.93 11.88 -17.98
C VAL A 229 2.89 12.72 -18.81
N LEU A 230 2.77 12.58 -20.14
CA LEU A 230 3.58 13.35 -21.10
C LEU A 230 2.91 14.66 -21.53
N ARG A 231 1.59 14.78 -21.35
CA ARG A 231 0.79 15.94 -21.75
C ARG A 231 -0.13 16.35 -20.60
N TRP A 232 -0.37 17.65 -20.47
CA TRP A 232 -1.20 18.20 -19.39
C TRP A 232 -2.65 17.73 -19.46
N GLU A 233 -3.15 17.52 -20.68
CA GLU A 233 -4.53 17.08 -20.96
C GLU A 233 -4.76 15.63 -20.53
N ASP A 234 -3.70 14.82 -20.43
CA ASP A 234 -3.79 13.42 -20.02
C ASP A 234 -3.93 13.26 -18.49
N LYS A 235 -3.76 14.33 -17.70
CA LYS A 235 -4.03 14.30 -16.24
C LYS A 235 -5.52 14.11 -15.99
N VAL A 236 -5.86 13.14 -15.13
CA VAL A 236 -7.25 12.82 -14.80
C VAL A 236 -7.74 13.56 -13.56
N GLN A 237 -6.88 13.76 -12.54
CA GLN A 237 -7.22 14.51 -11.34
C GLN A 237 -6.97 16.00 -11.54
N ARG A 238 -7.71 16.79 -10.76
CA ARG A 238 -7.69 18.25 -10.82
C ARG A 238 -7.91 18.81 -9.41
N GLY A 239 -6.81 19.17 -8.74
CA GLY A 239 -6.80 19.71 -7.37
C GLY A 239 -7.12 18.68 -6.26
N HIS A 240 -6.84 19.07 -5.01
CA HIS A 240 -7.16 18.31 -3.80
C HIS A 240 -7.81 19.24 -2.78
N TYR A 241 -9.11 19.49 -2.93
CA TYR A 241 -9.83 20.43 -2.05
C TYR A 241 -10.40 19.73 -0.81
N TYR A 242 -11.48 18.95 -0.98
CA TYR A 242 -12.16 18.31 0.15
C TYR A 242 -12.28 16.79 -0.04
N ALA A 243 -11.87 16.04 0.98
CA ALA A 243 -12.09 14.59 1.04
C ALA A 243 -12.81 14.17 2.32
N ILE A 244 -13.79 13.28 2.16
CA ILE A 244 -14.37 12.51 3.26
C ILE A 244 -13.91 11.06 3.11
N ILE A 245 -13.30 10.51 4.14
CA ILE A 245 -12.91 9.10 4.19
C ILE A 245 -13.96 8.30 4.96
N ASP A 246 -14.73 7.47 4.26
CA ASP A 246 -15.57 6.47 4.89
C ASP A 246 -14.69 5.35 5.46
N GLU A 247 -15.04 4.85 6.65
CA GLU A 247 -14.27 3.85 7.37
C GLU A 247 -12.80 4.28 7.57
N VAL A 248 -12.63 5.52 8.03
CA VAL A 248 -11.34 6.23 8.15
C VAL A 248 -10.29 5.45 8.95
N ASP A 249 -10.70 4.67 9.94
CA ASP A 249 -9.79 3.82 10.71
C ASP A 249 -9.18 2.71 9.88
N SER A 250 -9.89 2.14 8.92
CA SER A 250 -9.27 1.13 8.06
C SER A 250 -8.42 1.71 6.96
N ILE A 251 -8.82 2.83 6.38
CA ILE A 251 -8.04 3.44 5.29
C ILE A 251 -6.76 4.09 5.85
N LEU A 252 -6.86 4.88 6.93
CA LEU A 252 -5.73 5.63 7.47
C LEU A 252 -4.89 4.89 8.53
N ILE A 253 -5.35 3.75 9.05
CA ILE A 253 -4.61 2.96 10.05
C ILE A 253 -4.27 1.55 9.55
N ASP A 254 -5.27 0.81 9.05
CA ASP A 254 -5.06 -0.59 8.64
C ASP A 254 -4.31 -0.69 7.30
N GLU A 255 -4.75 0.06 6.28
CA GLU A 255 -4.16 0.07 4.94
C GLU A 255 -2.91 0.95 4.83
N ALA A 256 -2.77 1.94 5.70
CA ALA A 256 -1.64 2.87 5.74
C ALA A 256 -0.31 2.24 6.24
N ARG A 257 -0.24 0.90 6.31
CA ARG A 257 0.97 0.13 6.64
C ARG A 257 1.95 0.03 5.46
N THR A 258 1.47 0.18 4.23
CA THR A 258 2.28 0.06 3.01
C THR A 258 2.04 1.27 2.10
N PRO A 259 3.09 1.81 1.44
CA PRO A 259 2.93 2.88 0.47
C PRO A 259 2.30 2.36 -0.83
N LEU A 260 1.75 3.27 -1.62
CA LEU A 260 1.35 3.03 -3.00
C LEU A 260 2.59 3.17 -3.90
N ILE A 261 2.87 2.17 -4.73
CA ILE A 261 4.08 2.10 -5.56
C ILE A 261 3.69 1.74 -7.00
N ILE A 262 4.17 2.53 -7.96
CA ILE A 262 4.22 2.14 -9.38
C ILE A 262 5.65 1.69 -9.68
N SER A 263 5.80 0.46 -10.15
CA SER A 263 7.09 -0.07 -10.59
C SER A 263 7.02 -0.49 -12.06
N GLY A 264 8.13 -0.34 -12.78
CA GLY A 264 8.25 -0.76 -14.18
C GLY A 264 9.57 -1.47 -14.44
N PRO A 265 9.69 -2.18 -15.57
CA PRO A 265 10.92 -2.89 -15.93
C PRO A 265 12.07 -1.90 -16.17
N VAL A 266 13.29 -2.28 -15.77
CA VAL A 266 14.53 -1.55 -16.05
C VAL A 266 14.88 -1.70 -17.54
N GLU A 267 15.18 -0.58 -18.22
CA GLU A 267 15.35 -0.50 -19.68
C GLU A 267 16.53 -1.33 -20.23
N HIS A 268 17.46 -1.75 -19.37
CA HIS A 268 18.61 -2.57 -19.73
C HIS A 268 18.88 -3.66 -18.70
N THR A 269 18.52 -4.91 -19.02
CA THR A 269 19.19 -6.07 -18.43
C THR A 269 19.61 -7.03 -19.54
N THR A 270 20.91 -7.24 -19.67
CA THR A 270 21.41 -8.42 -20.38
C THR A 270 21.18 -9.59 -19.42
N ASP A 271 20.66 -10.74 -19.84
CA ASP A 271 20.49 -11.92 -18.96
C ASP A 271 21.86 -12.39 -18.44
N GLN A 272 22.29 -11.84 -17.30
CA GLN A 272 23.54 -12.20 -16.62
C GLN A 272 23.34 -13.43 -15.70
N PHE A 273 22.10 -13.76 -15.33
CA PHE A 273 21.79 -14.88 -14.44
C PHE A 273 21.94 -16.23 -15.14
N GLY A 274 21.59 -16.34 -16.42
CA GLY A 274 21.67 -17.59 -17.20
C GLY A 274 23.04 -18.28 -17.13
N PRO A 275 24.15 -17.61 -17.50
CA PRO A 275 25.50 -18.17 -17.40
C PRO A 275 25.91 -18.54 -15.97
N LEU A 276 25.64 -17.66 -14.99
CA LEU A 276 26.01 -17.84 -13.59
C LEU A 276 25.25 -18.99 -12.91
N ASN A 277 23.96 -19.18 -13.24
CA ASN A 277 23.13 -20.22 -12.63
C ASN A 277 23.68 -21.63 -12.85
N ARG A 278 24.28 -21.91 -14.02
CA ARG A 278 24.93 -23.20 -14.29
C ARG A 278 26.12 -23.47 -13.38
N LEU A 279 26.91 -22.42 -13.10
CA LEU A 279 28.07 -22.49 -12.22
C LEU A 279 27.62 -22.69 -10.76
N VAL A 280 26.66 -21.88 -10.31
CA VAL A 280 26.13 -21.97 -8.94
C VAL A 280 25.47 -23.32 -8.67
N SER A 281 24.64 -23.82 -9.59
CA SER A 281 23.98 -25.13 -9.47
C SER A 281 24.98 -26.28 -9.27
N ARG A 282 26.13 -26.24 -9.96
CA ARG A 282 27.22 -27.22 -9.79
C ARG A 282 27.85 -27.17 -8.39
N VAL A 283 28.10 -25.97 -7.87
CA VAL A 283 28.67 -25.80 -6.53
C VAL A 283 27.69 -26.22 -5.45
N VAL A 284 26.43 -25.82 -5.57
CA VAL A 284 25.36 -26.21 -4.63
C VAL A 284 25.21 -27.73 -4.59
N SER A 285 25.30 -28.40 -5.75
CA SER A 285 25.28 -29.86 -5.81
C SER A 285 26.47 -30.49 -5.08
N ALA A 286 27.69 -29.97 -5.29
CA ALA A 286 28.88 -30.43 -4.58
C ALA A 286 28.80 -30.21 -3.06
N GLN A 287 28.31 -29.04 -2.63
CA GLN A 287 28.06 -28.71 -1.23
C GLN A 287 27.00 -29.64 -0.61
N THR A 288 25.94 -29.96 -1.35
CA THR A 288 24.87 -30.85 -0.87
C THR A 288 25.41 -32.25 -0.59
N VAL A 289 26.29 -32.77 -1.44
CA VAL A 289 26.96 -34.07 -1.20
C VAL A 289 27.85 -34.00 0.03
N LEU A 290 28.60 -32.91 0.20
CA LEU A 290 29.46 -32.69 1.36
C LEU A 290 28.66 -32.64 2.67
N VAL A 291 27.57 -31.85 2.72
CA VAL A 291 26.68 -31.74 3.89
C VAL A 291 26.02 -33.08 4.21
N ASN A 292 25.58 -33.85 3.21
CA ASN A 292 25.04 -35.18 3.44
C ASN A 292 26.03 -36.12 4.15
N ARG A 293 27.31 -36.06 3.76
CA ARG A 293 28.38 -36.83 4.40
C ARG A 293 28.61 -36.38 5.84
N MET A 294 28.64 -35.07 6.08
CA MET A 294 28.83 -34.50 7.43
C MET A 294 27.67 -34.87 8.37
N VAL A 295 26.43 -34.84 7.89
CA VAL A 295 25.24 -35.24 8.66
C VAL A 295 25.25 -36.74 8.97
N GLU A 296 25.78 -37.58 8.08
CA GLU A 296 25.91 -39.02 8.34
C GLU A 296 27.05 -39.30 9.34
N GLU A 297 28.17 -38.60 9.20
CA GLU A 297 29.30 -38.66 10.14
C GLU A 297 28.88 -38.20 11.54
N SER A 298 28.10 -37.12 11.66
CA SER A 298 27.62 -36.64 12.95
C SER A 298 26.72 -37.66 13.66
N LYS A 299 25.88 -38.40 12.92
CA LYS A 299 25.08 -39.49 13.51
C LYS A 299 25.96 -40.59 14.09
N ARG A 300 26.96 -41.04 13.32
CA ARG A 300 27.92 -42.06 13.80
C ARG A 300 28.67 -41.59 15.04
N LEU A 301 29.04 -40.30 15.09
CA LEU A 301 29.72 -39.70 16.24
C LEU A 301 28.81 -39.62 17.47
N LEU A 302 27.53 -39.24 17.30
CA LEU A 302 26.53 -39.27 18.38
C LEU A 302 26.33 -40.69 18.92
N ASP A 303 26.20 -41.69 18.05
CA ASP A 303 26.04 -43.09 18.44
C ASP A 303 27.28 -43.62 19.20
N SER A 304 28.47 -43.09 18.90
CA SER A 304 29.73 -43.42 19.57
C SER A 304 30.01 -42.61 20.85
N GLY A 305 29.10 -41.70 21.25
CA GLY A 305 29.23 -40.86 22.45
C GLY A 305 30.16 -39.65 22.32
N ASN A 306 30.62 -39.30 21.11
CA ASN A 306 31.47 -38.13 20.87
C ASN A 306 30.64 -36.89 20.51
N GLU A 307 29.94 -36.34 21.51
CA GLU A 307 28.98 -35.24 21.33
C GLU A 307 29.60 -33.95 20.78
N PHE A 308 30.83 -33.61 21.20
CA PHE A 308 31.46 -32.35 20.80
C PHE A 308 31.85 -32.34 19.31
N GLU A 309 32.47 -33.41 18.83
CA GLU A 309 32.82 -33.54 17.40
C GLU A 309 31.57 -33.72 16.53
N ALA A 310 30.56 -34.44 17.02
CA ALA A 310 29.26 -34.48 16.36
C ALA A 310 28.64 -33.07 16.22
N GLY A 311 28.68 -32.28 17.29
CA GLY A 311 28.20 -30.91 17.30
C GLY A 311 28.97 -29.98 16.35
N LYS A 312 30.29 -30.17 16.18
CA LYS A 312 31.08 -29.45 15.17
C LYS A 312 30.63 -29.77 13.74
N LYS A 313 30.45 -31.06 13.42
CA LYS A 313 29.98 -31.50 12.09
C LYS A 313 28.57 -31.01 11.78
N LEU A 314 27.69 -30.97 12.79
CA LEU A 314 26.36 -30.38 12.68
C LEU A 314 26.40 -28.86 12.48
N LEU A 315 27.25 -28.14 13.23
CA LEU A 315 27.45 -26.70 13.05
C LEU A 315 28.01 -26.38 11.66
N GLN A 316 28.99 -27.15 11.19
CA GLN A 316 29.58 -27.04 9.85
C GLN A 316 28.52 -27.32 8.76
N SER A 317 27.68 -28.33 8.96
CA SER A 317 26.53 -28.62 8.08
C SER A 317 25.53 -27.46 8.04
N ARG A 318 25.26 -26.85 9.21
CA ARG A 318 24.37 -25.69 9.33
C ARG A 318 24.92 -24.47 8.59
N ARG A 319 26.22 -24.19 8.71
CA ARG A 319 26.88 -23.10 7.97
C ARG A 319 26.96 -23.35 6.46
N GLY A 320 27.07 -24.62 6.04
CA GLY A 320 27.14 -24.97 4.62
C GLY A 320 25.78 -25.02 3.91
N PHE A 321 24.74 -25.55 4.55
CA PHE A 321 23.39 -25.59 3.99
C PHE A 321 22.33 -25.68 5.12
N PRO A 322 21.91 -24.54 5.69
CA PRO A 322 21.05 -24.51 6.86
C PRO A 322 19.69 -25.20 6.67
N LYS A 323 19.00 -24.96 5.54
CA LYS A 323 17.69 -25.55 5.22
C LYS A 323 17.77 -27.00 4.70
N HIS A 324 18.88 -27.70 4.87
CA HIS A 324 19.03 -29.07 4.37
C HIS A 324 18.10 -30.05 5.13
N LYS A 325 17.23 -30.78 4.41
CA LYS A 325 16.15 -31.61 4.99
C LYS A 325 16.62 -32.64 6.02
N ARG A 326 17.80 -33.26 5.82
CA ARG A 326 18.33 -34.23 6.79
C ARG A 326 18.83 -33.57 8.07
N LEU A 327 19.37 -32.35 7.97
CA LEU A 327 19.84 -31.57 9.11
C LEU A 327 18.65 -31.10 9.95
N LEU A 328 17.64 -30.49 9.31
CA LEU A 328 16.44 -30.01 9.99
C LEU A 328 15.69 -31.11 10.76
N ARG A 329 15.62 -32.33 10.20
CA ARG A 329 15.02 -33.49 10.90
C ARG A 329 15.79 -33.87 12.16
N LEU A 330 17.12 -33.81 12.12
CA LEU A 330 17.97 -34.07 13.29
C LEU A 330 17.81 -32.96 14.34
N GLU A 331 17.74 -31.68 13.94
CA GLU A 331 17.59 -30.58 14.89
C GLU A 331 16.26 -30.60 15.66
N GLN A 332 15.23 -31.29 15.15
CA GLN A 332 13.96 -31.52 15.85
C GLN A 332 14.07 -32.54 16.99
N GLU A 333 15.13 -33.34 17.04
CA GLU A 333 15.38 -34.28 18.14
C GLU A 333 15.80 -33.53 19.41
N ALA A 334 15.35 -34.02 20.57
CA ALA A 334 15.56 -33.34 21.84
C ALA A 334 17.05 -33.21 22.17
N GLY A 335 17.53 -31.97 22.32
CA GLY A 335 18.89 -31.65 22.78
C GLY A 335 19.90 -31.32 21.68
N ILE A 336 19.65 -31.70 20.41
CA ILE A 336 20.58 -31.46 19.30
C ILE A 336 20.77 -29.97 19.01
N LYS A 337 19.68 -29.18 19.00
CA LYS A 337 19.77 -27.73 18.82
C LYS A 337 20.63 -27.05 19.89
N LYS A 338 20.47 -27.45 21.16
CA LYS A 338 21.27 -26.94 22.28
C LYS A 338 22.75 -27.35 22.17
N LEU A 339 23.04 -28.52 21.61
CA LEU A 339 24.41 -28.98 21.36
C LEU A 339 25.10 -28.10 20.32
N ILE A 340 24.44 -27.81 19.20
CA ILE A 340 24.96 -26.93 18.14
C ILE A 340 25.26 -25.53 18.71
N GLU A 341 24.31 -24.93 19.44
CA GLU A 341 24.47 -23.61 20.06
C GLU A 341 25.64 -23.58 21.06
N ARG A 342 25.81 -24.64 21.86
CA ARG A 342 26.91 -24.77 22.81
C ARG A 342 28.28 -24.83 22.11
N VAL A 343 28.39 -25.60 21.04
CA VAL A 343 29.62 -25.74 20.26
C VAL A 343 29.95 -24.44 19.53
N GLU A 344 28.95 -23.78 18.95
CA GLU A 344 29.11 -22.48 18.32
C GLU A 344 29.67 -21.43 19.30
N LEU A 345 29.11 -21.34 20.51
CA LEU A 345 29.62 -20.47 21.57
C LEU A 345 31.08 -20.79 21.95
N ALA A 346 31.42 -22.08 22.06
CA ALA A 346 32.78 -22.51 22.36
C ALA A 346 33.78 -22.09 21.25
N MET A 347 33.42 -22.29 19.98
CA MET A 347 34.28 -21.93 18.85
C MET A 347 34.40 -20.44 18.62
N MET A 348 33.34 -19.66 18.90
CA MET A 348 33.40 -18.20 18.89
C MET A 348 34.35 -17.66 19.96
N LYS A 349 34.34 -18.24 21.17
CA LYS A 349 35.26 -17.89 22.25
C LYS A 349 36.72 -18.14 21.87
N GLU A 350 36.98 -19.21 21.13
CA GLU A 350 38.32 -19.56 20.62
C GLU A 350 38.70 -18.86 19.31
N LYS A 351 37.81 -18.09 18.69
CA LYS A 351 37.98 -17.45 17.36
C LYS A 351 38.28 -18.43 16.20
N LYS A 352 37.87 -19.69 16.32
CA LYS A 352 38.13 -20.78 15.34
C LYS A 352 36.95 -21.09 14.43
N LEU A 353 35.98 -20.18 14.33
CA LEU A 353 34.79 -20.42 13.51
C LEU A 353 35.14 -20.51 12.01
N HIS A 354 36.17 -19.78 11.57
CA HIS A 354 36.67 -19.78 10.19
C HIS A 354 37.25 -21.13 9.76
N ASP A 355 37.84 -21.91 10.67
CA ASP A 355 38.35 -23.26 10.41
C ASP A 355 37.27 -24.20 9.86
N LEU A 356 36.01 -24.02 10.28
CA LEU A 356 34.88 -24.82 9.77
C LEU A 356 34.50 -24.45 8.33
N ASP A 357 34.79 -23.21 7.94
CA ASP A 357 34.38 -22.64 6.66
C ASP A 357 35.31 -23.07 5.52
N GLU A 358 36.60 -23.32 5.81
CA GLU A 358 37.62 -23.71 4.80
C GLU A 358 37.25 -24.97 4.01
N ASP A 359 36.61 -25.93 4.69
CA ASP A 359 36.18 -27.19 4.10
C ASP A 359 34.97 -27.04 3.17
N LEU A 360 34.18 -25.99 3.32
CA LEU A 360 32.95 -25.76 2.56
C LEU A 360 33.29 -25.14 1.20
N TYR A 361 32.42 -25.27 0.21
CA TYR A 361 32.51 -24.53 -1.06
C TYR A 361 31.90 -23.12 -0.95
N PHE A 362 30.92 -22.93 -0.08
CA PHE A 362 30.37 -21.63 0.29
C PHE A 362 29.85 -21.67 1.72
N VAL A 363 29.69 -20.50 2.32
CA VAL A 363 29.20 -20.32 3.69
C VAL A 363 27.92 -19.51 3.64
N VAL A 364 26.95 -19.91 4.45
CA VAL A 364 25.67 -19.23 4.67
C VAL A 364 25.58 -18.78 6.12
N ASP A 365 25.50 -17.47 6.32
CA ASP A 365 25.13 -16.87 7.61
C ASP A 365 23.68 -16.42 7.57
N GLU A 366 22.80 -17.18 8.21
CA GLU A 366 21.36 -16.85 8.30
C GLU A 366 21.09 -15.54 9.06
N LYS A 367 21.91 -15.22 10.07
CA LYS A 367 21.70 -14.03 10.92
C LYS A 367 22.15 -12.76 10.20
N GLY A 368 23.29 -12.84 9.51
CA GLY A 368 23.80 -11.76 8.67
C GLY A 368 23.12 -11.65 7.30
N ASN A 369 22.35 -12.68 6.90
CA ASN A 369 21.82 -12.83 5.55
C ASN A 369 22.91 -12.72 4.47
N VAL A 370 24.09 -13.30 4.75
CA VAL A 370 25.27 -13.28 3.88
C VAL A 370 25.52 -14.69 3.34
N CYS A 371 25.83 -14.77 2.05
CA CYS A 371 26.27 -16.01 1.42
C CYS A 371 27.47 -15.70 0.52
N ASP A 372 28.61 -16.33 0.77
CA ASP A 372 29.86 -16.06 0.06
C ASP A 372 30.60 -17.35 -0.29
N LEU A 373 31.33 -17.32 -1.41
CA LEU A 373 32.21 -18.40 -1.83
C LEU A 373 33.46 -18.47 -0.95
N THR A 374 33.82 -19.68 -0.53
CA THR A 374 35.11 -19.94 0.10
C THR A 374 36.22 -20.00 -0.96
N GLU A 375 37.47 -20.08 -0.53
CA GLU A 375 38.59 -20.33 -1.44
C GLU A 375 38.42 -21.65 -2.22
N ARG A 376 38.00 -22.71 -1.53
CA ARG A 376 37.66 -24.00 -2.14
C ARG A 376 36.54 -23.86 -3.18
N GLY A 377 35.52 -23.04 -2.90
CA GLY A 377 34.46 -22.70 -3.85
C GLY A 377 34.96 -22.02 -5.12
N ARG A 378 35.78 -20.98 -4.96
CA ARG A 378 36.37 -20.22 -6.08
C ARG A 378 37.24 -21.12 -6.97
N ASN A 379 38.13 -21.91 -6.36
CA ASN A 379 38.99 -22.86 -7.07
C ASN A 379 38.19 -23.93 -7.81
N TYR A 380 37.05 -24.37 -7.25
CA TYR A 380 36.18 -25.34 -7.91
C TYR A 380 35.41 -24.74 -9.09
N LEU A 381 35.02 -23.46 -9.00
CA LEU A 381 34.28 -22.75 -10.04
C LEU A 381 35.16 -22.31 -11.22
N ALA A 382 36.32 -21.74 -10.92
CA ALA A 382 37.26 -21.23 -11.88
C ALA A 382 38.69 -21.70 -11.54
N PRO A 383 39.02 -22.98 -11.83
CA PRO A 383 40.32 -23.55 -11.49
C PRO A 383 41.50 -22.85 -12.21
N ASN A 384 41.23 -22.20 -13.34
CA ASN A 384 42.23 -21.48 -14.11
C ASN A 384 42.27 -19.96 -13.81
N ASP A 385 41.28 -19.43 -13.08
CA ASP A 385 41.22 -18.02 -12.69
C ASP A 385 40.40 -17.84 -11.39
N PRO A 386 40.97 -18.17 -10.22
CA PRO A 386 40.27 -18.00 -8.94
C PRO A 386 39.95 -16.52 -8.59
N GLU A 387 40.68 -15.57 -9.19
CA GLU A 387 40.46 -14.12 -8.98
C GLU A 387 39.25 -13.59 -9.76
N MET A 388 38.68 -14.39 -10.67
CA MET A 388 37.43 -14.08 -11.38
C MET A 388 36.31 -13.68 -10.41
N PHE A 389 36.26 -14.27 -9.20
CA PHE A 389 35.24 -14.00 -8.19
C PHE A 389 35.74 -13.13 -7.02
N ILE A 390 36.78 -12.33 -7.25
CA ILE A 390 37.31 -11.37 -6.27
C ILE A 390 37.15 -9.96 -6.84
N LEU A 391 36.63 -9.05 -6.01
CA LEU A 391 36.49 -7.65 -6.38
C LEU A 391 37.86 -6.98 -6.35
N PRO A 392 38.33 -6.35 -7.45
CA PRO A 392 39.62 -5.70 -7.49
C PRO A 392 39.62 -4.43 -6.64
N ASP A 393 40.77 -4.09 -6.05
CA ASP A 393 40.93 -2.85 -5.30
C ASP A 393 41.07 -1.67 -6.27
N LEU A 394 39.96 -0.94 -6.40
CA LEU A 394 39.86 0.24 -7.24
C LEU A 394 40.86 1.33 -6.82
N SER A 395 41.17 1.48 -5.54
CA SER A 395 42.11 2.50 -5.04
C SER A 395 43.54 2.20 -5.52
N LEU A 396 43.94 0.92 -5.53
CA LEU A 396 45.23 0.50 -6.06
C LEU A 396 45.32 0.67 -7.58
N GLU A 397 44.26 0.36 -8.33
CA GLU A 397 44.22 0.59 -9.78
C GLU A 397 44.26 2.08 -10.13
N MET A 398 43.46 2.90 -9.44
CA MET A 398 43.46 4.35 -9.60
C MET A 398 44.84 4.96 -9.29
N GLY A 399 45.51 4.44 -8.25
CA GLY A 399 46.86 4.84 -7.89
C GLY A 399 47.89 4.51 -8.97
N LYS A 400 47.77 3.34 -9.63
CA LYS A 400 48.62 2.95 -10.77
C LYS A 400 48.38 3.84 -11.99
N ILE A 401 47.11 4.10 -12.35
CA ILE A 401 46.75 4.95 -13.49
C ILE A 401 47.20 6.41 -13.28
N ALA A 402 47.10 6.91 -12.04
CA ALA A 402 47.56 8.26 -11.70
C ALA A 402 49.08 8.41 -11.86
N ARG A 403 49.85 7.40 -11.41
CA ARG A 403 51.32 7.37 -11.41
C ARG A 403 51.95 6.99 -12.76
N ASP A 404 51.17 6.54 -13.73
CA ASP A 404 51.70 6.20 -15.05
C ASP A 404 52.04 7.48 -15.84
N GLU A 405 53.32 7.74 -16.05
CA GLU A 405 53.82 8.91 -16.80
C GLU A 405 53.67 8.75 -18.32
N LYS A 406 53.34 7.55 -18.82
CA LYS A 406 53.19 7.28 -20.25
C LYS A 406 51.82 7.66 -20.81
N LEU A 407 50.83 7.92 -19.95
CA LEU A 407 49.45 8.25 -20.34
C LEU A 407 49.22 9.77 -20.34
N THR A 408 48.63 10.29 -21.42
CA THR A 408 48.16 11.69 -21.46
C THR A 408 46.98 11.91 -20.49
N PRO A 409 46.67 13.16 -20.06
CA PRO A 409 45.53 13.43 -19.18
C PRO A 409 44.19 12.88 -19.70
N LYS A 410 43.98 12.92 -21.02
CA LYS A 410 42.78 12.38 -21.68
C LYS A 410 42.73 10.85 -21.65
N GLU A 411 43.88 10.18 -21.84
CA GLU A 411 43.98 8.73 -21.74
C GLU A 411 43.87 8.25 -20.28
N LYS A 412 44.38 9.01 -19.31
CA LYS A 412 44.17 8.75 -17.88
C LYS A 412 42.70 8.80 -17.50
N LEU A 413 41.95 9.79 -18.01
CA LEU A 413 40.51 9.88 -17.76
C LEU A 413 39.75 8.68 -18.35
N TYR A 414 40.07 8.31 -19.60
CA TYR A 414 39.46 7.19 -20.28
C TYR A 414 39.77 5.83 -19.61
N GLU A 415 41.02 5.59 -19.19
CA GLU A 415 41.39 4.37 -18.47
C GLU A 415 40.79 4.33 -17.06
N ARG A 416 40.57 5.49 -16.42
CA ARG A 416 39.79 5.57 -15.17
C ARG A 416 38.36 5.15 -15.41
N GLU A 417 37.66 5.74 -16.38
CA GLU A 417 36.28 5.37 -16.74
C GLU A 417 36.17 3.87 -17.03
N LYS A 418 37.08 3.30 -17.80
CA LYS A 418 37.13 1.85 -18.05
C LYS A 418 37.37 0.99 -16.81
N SER A 419 38.21 1.44 -15.87
CA SER A 419 38.43 0.73 -14.60
C SER A 419 37.15 0.77 -13.75
N PHE A 420 36.45 1.90 -13.70
CA PHE A 420 35.13 2.01 -13.07
C PHE A 420 34.09 1.09 -13.72
N GLU A 421 34.00 1.06 -15.06
CA GLU A 421 33.08 0.17 -15.78
C GLU A 421 33.39 -1.31 -15.51
N ARG A 422 34.67 -1.71 -15.53
CA ARG A 422 35.09 -3.09 -15.20
C ARG A 422 34.74 -3.45 -13.76
N TYR A 423 34.98 -2.55 -12.82
CA TYR A 423 34.63 -2.74 -11.41
C TYR A 423 33.12 -2.88 -11.24
N ALA A 424 32.33 -1.99 -11.84
CA ALA A 424 30.87 -2.00 -11.77
C ALA A 424 30.30 -3.32 -12.29
N LYS A 425 30.75 -3.76 -13.47
CA LYS A 425 30.34 -5.04 -14.06
C LYS A 425 30.70 -6.24 -13.17
N LYS A 426 31.91 -6.26 -12.62
CA LYS A 426 32.36 -7.36 -11.75
C LYS A 426 31.64 -7.38 -10.40
N SER A 427 31.31 -6.20 -9.87
CA SER A 427 30.48 -6.05 -8.68
C SER A 427 29.06 -6.58 -8.91
N GLU A 428 28.46 -6.28 -10.08
CA GLU A 428 27.15 -6.78 -10.48
C GLU A 428 27.16 -8.31 -10.61
N GLU A 429 28.14 -8.90 -11.30
CA GLU A 429 28.29 -10.35 -11.43
C GLU A 429 28.40 -11.06 -10.07
N LEU A 430 29.17 -10.48 -9.14
CA LEU A 430 29.30 -11.01 -7.77
C LEU A 430 28.00 -10.89 -6.98
N SER A 431 27.25 -9.79 -7.14
CA SER A 431 25.94 -9.63 -6.52
C SER A 431 24.95 -10.70 -7.02
N ASN A 432 24.89 -10.89 -8.34
CA ASN A 432 24.04 -11.90 -8.98
C ASN A 432 24.40 -13.33 -8.54
N LEU A 433 25.70 -13.62 -8.40
CA LEU A 433 26.18 -14.90 -7.87
C LEU A 433 25.72 -15.14 -6.42
N ARG A 434 25.82 -14.12 -5.56
CA ARG A 434 25.35 -14.19 -4.17
C ARG A 434 23.83 -14.38 -4.10
N ALA A 435 23.08 -13.67 -4.93
CA ALA A 435 21.63 -13.81 -5.04
C ALA A 435 21.22 -15.23 -5.45
N LEU A 436 21.92 -15.83 -6.43
CA LEU A 436 21.74 -17.23 -6.82
C LEU A 436 22.04 -18.18 -5.67
N LEU A 437 23.20 -18.05 -5.00
CA LEU A 437 23.52 -18.92 -3.87
C LEU A 437 22.44 -18.85 -2.79
N LYS A 438 21.98 -17.64 -2.42
CA LYS A 438 20.86 -17.43 -1.49
C LYS A 438 19.58 -18.10 -1.98
N ALA A 439 19.20 -17.92 -3.23
CA ALA A 439 18.02 -18.53 -3.84
C ALA A 439 18.06 -20.07 -3.76
N TYR A 440 19.23 -20.69 -3.91
CA TYR A 440 19.40 -22.14 -3.77
C TYR A 440 19.36 -22.63 -2.32
N THR A 441 19.92 -21.88 -1.37
CA THR A 441 20.19 -22.36 -0.01
C THR A 441 19.14 -21.92 1.02
N LEU A 442 18.54 -20.75 0.84
CA LEU A 442 17.62 -20.13 1.80
C LEU A 442 16.16 -20.14 1.35
N PHE A 443 15.85 -20.43 0.09
CA PHE A 443 14.47 -20.40 -0.42
C PHE A 443 14.04 -21.77 -0.95
N GLU A 444 12.94 -22.30 -0.39
CA GLU A 444 12.36 -23.59 -0.75
C GLU A 444 11.06 -23.41 -1.54
N ARG A 445 10.96 -24.17 -2.64
CA ARG A 445 9.75 -24.25 -3.46
C ARG A 445 8.61 -24.92 -2.68
N ASP A 446 7.40 -24.42 -2.89
CA ASP A 446 6.15 -24.78 -2.21
C ASP A 446 6.09 -24.40 -0.72
N VAL A 447 7.09 -23.67 -0.22
CA VAL A 447 7.12 -23.11 1.14
C VAL A 447 7.28 -21.58 1.09
N ASP A 448 8.35 -21.11 0.44
CA ASP A 448 8.66 -19.69 0.31
C ASP A 448 8.06 -19.09 -0.98
N TYR A 449 7.97 -19.90 -2.03
CA TYR A 449 7.39 -19.51 -3.32
C TYR A 449 6.87 -20.74 -4.09
N VAL A 450 6.01 -20.54 -5.08
CA VAL A 450 5.55 -21.56 -6.04
C VAL A 450 5.85 -21.13 -7.46
N VAL A 451 5.89 -22.08 -8.39
CA VAL A 451 5.99 -21.79 -9.83
C VAL A 451 4.65 -22.08 -10.50
N GLN A 452 4.01 -21.06 -11.05
CA GLN A 452 2.74 -21.17 -11.78
C GLN A 452 2.79 -20.33 -13.06
N ASP A 453 2.19 -20.82 -14.15
CA ASP A 453 2.16 -20.15 -15.45
C ASP A 453 3.55 -19.73 -15.97
N GLY A 454 4.59 -20.48 -15.60
CA GLY A 454 5.98 -20.15 -15.93
C GLY A 454 6.47 -18.87 -15.26
N ARG A 455 6.06 -18.60 -14.01
CA ARG A 455 6.52 -17.48 -13.17
C ARG A 455 6.69 -17.93 -11.73
N VAL A 456 7.61 -17.29 -11.00
CA VAL A 456 7.77 -17.45 -9.55
C VAL A 456 6.74 -16.56 -8.84
N ILE A 457 5.98 -17.13 -7.89
CA ILE A 457 5.00 -16.42 -7.07
C ILE A 457 5.34 -16.66 -5.60
N ILE A 458 5.51 -15.59 -4.83
CA ILE A 458 5.84 -15.70 -3.41
C ILE A 458 4.65 -16.27 -2.63
N VAL A 459 4.94 -17.14 -1.67
CA VAL A 459 3.98 -17.64 -0.69
C VAL A 459 4.18 -16.85 0.60
N ASP A 460 3.11 -16.26 1.11
CA ASP A 460 3.12 -15.70 2.46
C ASP A 460 3.27 -16.84 3.49
N GLN A 461 4.37 -16.87 4.22
CA GLN A 461 4.66 -17.91 5.21
C GLN A 461 3.64 -17.95 6.36
N PHE A 462 2.92 -16.86 6.63
CA PHE A 462 1.94 -16.79 7.71
C PHE A 462 0.55 -17.23 7.25
N THR A 463 0.15 -16.85 6.04
CA THR A 463 -1.22 -17.09 5.55
C THR A 463 -1.32 -18.22 4.53
N GLY A 464 -0.19 -18.72 4.02
CA GLY A 464 -0.12 -19.69 2.92
C GLY A 464 -0.66 -19.15 1.59
N ARG A 465 -0.98 -17.85 1.52
CA ARG A 465 -1.56 -17.22 0.33
C ARG A 465 -0.47 -16.94 -0.69
N LEU A 466 -0.83 -17.14 -1.95
CA LEU A 466 -0.02 -16.66 -3.06
C LEU A 466 -0.08 -15.13 -3.08
N MET A 467 1.08 -14.50 -3.23
CA MET A 467 1.24 -13.05 -3.36
C MET A 467 1.61 -12.71 -4.80
N PRO A 468 0.68 -12.84 -5.77
CA PRO A 468 0.95 -12.60 -7.18
C PRO A 468 1.46 -11.17 -7.40
N GLY A 469 2.61 -11.08 -8.05
CA GLY A 469 3.35 -9.89 -8.45
C GLY A 469 4.11 -9.15 -7.34
N ARG A 470 4.11 -9.67 -6.10
CA ARG A 470 5.20 -9.34 -5.18
C ARG A 470 6.47 -10.05 -5.65
N ARG A 471 7.59 -9.34 -5.58
CA ARG A 471 8.93 -9.85 -5.89
C ARG A 471 9.85 -9.73 -4.68
N TYR A 472 10.84 -10.60 -4.61
CA TYR A 472 11.94 -10.45 -3.66
C TYR A 472 12.92 -9.40 -4.21
N SER A 473 13.47 -8.56 -3.33
CA SER A 473 14.48 -7.55 -3.65
C SER A 473 15.87 -8.17 -3.92
N ASP A 474 16.87 -7.33 -4.20
CA ASP A 474 18.29 -7.69 -4.33
C ASP A 474 18.59 -8.78 -5.37
N GLY A 475 17.88 -8.78 -6.50
CA GLY A 475 18.05 -9.80 -7.54
C GLY A 475 17.60 -11.20 -7.12
N ILE A 476 17.04 -11.39 -5.92
CA ILE A 476 16.64 -12.72 -5.42
C ILE A 476 15.50 -13.30 -6.23
N HIS A 477 14.54 -12.47 -6.67
CA HIS A 477 13.42 -12.98 -7.46
C HIS A 477 13.89 -13.49 -8.83
N GLN A 478 14.79 -12.73 -9.47
CA GLN A 478 15.44 -13.07 -10.73
C GLN A 478 16.30 -14.33 -10.57
N ALA A 479 17.02 -14.43 -9.45
CA ALA A 479 17.78 -15.62 -9.09
C ALA A 479 16.88 -16.86 -8.89
N LEU A 480 15.69 -16.70 -8.30
CA LEU A 480 14.69 -17.77 -8.17
C LEU A 480 14.09 -18.16 -9.51
N GLU A 481 13.78 -17.19 -10.37
CA GLU A 481 13.33 -17.47 -11.74
C GLU A 481 14.40 -18.23 -12.53
N ALA A 482 15.66 -17.80 -12.43
CA ALA A 482 16.80 -18.49 -13.03
C ALA A 482 16.97 -19.91 -12.46
N LYS A 483 16.92 -20.07 -11.13
CA LYS A 483 17.01 -21.36 -10.43
C LYS A 483 15.95 -22.35 -10.93
N GLU A 484 14.70 -21.90 -11.10
CA GLU A 484 13.59 -22.74 -11.52
C GLU A 484 13.49 -22.91 -13.06
N GLY A 485 14.43 -22.35 -13.82
CA GLY A 485 14.44 -22.42 -15.28
C GLY A 485 13.29 -21.64 -15.93
N VAL A 486 12.76 -20.66 -15.21
CA VAL A 486 11.73 -19.73 -15.66
C VAL A 486 12.39 -18.57 -16.40
N ARG A 487 11.65 -17.90 -17.30
CA ARG A 487 12.13 -16.68 -17.96
C ARG A 487 12.38 -15.62 -16.88
N VAL A 488 13.66 -15.26 -16.69
CA VAL A 488 14.07 -14.17 -15.81
C VAL A 488 13.44 -12.89 -16.32
N GLN A 489 12.60 -12.29 -15.49
CA GLN A 489 11.98 -11.02 -15.79
C GLN A 489 12.96 -9.90 -15.48
N GLU A 490 12.91 -8.81 -16.25
CA GLU A 490 13.73 -7.63 -16.02
C GLU A 490 13.48 -7.11 -14.59
N GLU A 491 14.53 -6.57 -13.95
CA GLU A 491 14.39 -5.93 -12.65
C GLU A 491 13.30 -4.86 -12.72
N THR A 492 12.55 -4.69 -11.63
CA THR A 492 11.54 -3.64 -11.56
C THR A 492 12.07 -2.50 -10.72
N GLN A 493 12.07 -1.30 -11.28
CA GLN A 493 12.43 -0.07 -10.60
C GLN A 493 11.17 0.66 -10.13
N THR A 494 11.23 1.30 -8.96
CA THR A 494 10.19 2.22 -8.49
C THR A 494 10.14 3.46 -9.39
N PHE A 495 9.02 3.69 -10.06
CA PHE A 495 8.80 4.88 -10.91
C PHE A 495 8.13 6.00 -10.13
N ALA A 496 7.20 5.66 -9.24
CA ALA A 496 6.52 6.62 -8.39
C ALA A 496 6.06 5.93 -7.11
N THR A 497 6.11 6.65 -5.99
CA THR A 497 5.67 6.14 -4.69
C THR A 497 5.07 7.26 -3.86
N ILE A 498 4.02 6.97 -3.09
CA ILE A 498 3.44 7.87 -2.08
C ILE A 498 2.81 7.06 -0.95
N THR A 499 2.94 7.55 0.29
CA THR A 499 2.20 6.97 1.42
C THR A 499 0.75 7.47 1.43
N ILE A 500 -0.18 6.63 1.89
CA ILE A 500 -1.59 7.02 2.08
C ILE A 500 -1.68 8.27 2.98
N GLN A 501 -0.81 8.33 3.99
CA GLN A 501 -0.64 9.47 4.88
C GLN A 501 -0.38 10.76 4.11
N ASN A 502 0.70 10.82 3.34
CA ASN A 502 1.08 12.05 2.63
C ASN A 502 0.11 12.37 1.50
N TYR A 503 -0.47 11.36 0.84
CA TYR A 503 -1.52 11.59 -0.15
C TYR A 503 -2.70 12.39 0.43
N PHE A 504 -3.27 11.93 1.54
CA PHE A 504 -4.43 12.62 2.14
C PHE A 504 -4.08 13.96 2.79
N ARG A 505 -2.81 14.17 3.19
CA ARG A 505 -2.34 15.46 3.69
C ARG A 505 -2.27 16.56 2.62
N MET A 506 -2.37 16.21 1.34
CA MET A 506 -2.43 17.20 0.25
C MET A 506 -3.80 17.88 0.13
N TYR A 507 -4.86 17.32 0.72
CA TYR A 507 -6.17 17.94 0.68
C TYR A 507 -6.20 19.19 1.56
N GLU A 508 -6.74 20.30 1.05
CA GLU A 508 -6.97 21.52 1.84
C GLU A 508 -7.82 21.21 3.07
N LYS A 509 -8.80 20.31 2.91
CA LYS A 509 -9.71 19.90 3.96
C LYS A 509 -9.94 18.39 3.91
N LEU A 510 -9.73 17.74 5.06
CA LEU A 510 -9.88 16.30 5.23
C LEU A 510 -10.84 16.01 6.37
N SER A 511 -11.76 15.08 6.18
CA SER A 511 -12.63 14.57 7.24
C SER A 511 -12.82 13.06 7.09
N GLY A 512 -13.42 12.43 8.10
CA GLY A 512 -13.65 10.99 8.04
C GLY A 512 -14.79 10.53 8.93
N MET A 513 -15.32 9.35 8.64
CA MET A 513 -16.38 8.75 9.44
C MET A 513 -16.08 7.27 9.71
N THR A 514 -16.38 6.80 10.90
CA THR A 514 -16.24 5.38 11.27
C THR A 514 -17.03 5.08 12.54
N GLY A 515 -17.19 3.81 12.92
CA GLY A 515 -17.81 3.42 14.18
C GLY A 515 -16.85 3.33 15.37
N THR A 516 -15.54 3.44 15.12
CA THR A 516 -14.48 3.01 16.05
C THR A 516 -13.20 3.87 16.00
N ALA A 517 -13.33 5.20 15.90
CA ALA A 517 -12.17 6.11 15.81
C ALA A 517 -11.58 6.51 17.16
N ALA A 518 -12.36 6.57 18.24
CA ALA A 518 -11.96 7.15 19.51
C ALA A 518 -10.78 6.44 20.16
N THR A 519 -10.55 5.16 19.85
CA THR A 519 -9.40 4.40 20.34
C THR A 519 -8.08 4.92 19.78
N GLU A 520 -8.08 5.45 18.55
CA GLU A 520 -6.89 5.93 17.82
C GLU A 520 -6.88 7.45 17.66
N ALA A 521 -7.67 8.17 18.46
CA ALA A 521 -7.83 9.62 18.33
C ALA A 521 -6.49 10.39 18.40
N SER A 522 -5.53 9.90 19.19
CA SER A 522 -4.18 10.46 19.25
C SER A 522 -3.42 10.28 17.93
N GLU A 523 -3.49 9.10 17.32
CA GLU A 523 -2.81 8.81 16.05
C GLU A 523 -3.38 9.69 14.91
N PHE A 524 -4.72 9.81 14.83
CA PHE A 524 -5.35 10.68 13.85
C PHE A 524 -4.92 12.15 13.98
N PHE A 525 -4.81 12.66 15.21
CA PHE A 525 -4.38 14.03 15.45
C PHE A 525 -2.88 14.23 15.20
N GLU A 526 -2.03 13.30 15.64
CA GLU A 526 -0.58 13.40 15.47
C GLU A 526 -0.19 13.38 13.99
N ILE A 527 -0.77 12.47 13.20
CA ILE A 527 -0.43 12.28 11.78
C ILE A 527 -1.20 13.23 10.87
N TYR A 528 -2.52 13.32 11.03
CA TYR A 528 -3.42 14.00 10.08
C TYR A 528 -4.03 15.30 10.60
N LYS A 529 -3.78 15.65 11.86
CA LYS A 529 -4.44 16.79 12.54
C LYS A 529 -5.97 16.67 12.58
N LEU A 530 -6.48 15.44 12.53
CA LEU A 530 -7.92 15.15 12.63
C LEU A 530 -8.32 14.90 14.09
N ASP A 531 -9.15 15.78 14.64
CA ASP A 531 -9.85 15.54 15.90
C ASP A 531 -10.99 14.53 15.69
N VAL A 532 -11.27 13.70 16.70
CA VAL A 532 -12.40 12.74 16.69
C VAL A 532 -13.53 13.28 17.55
N SER A 533 -14.76 13.30 17.04
CA SER A 533 -15.96 13.63 17.80
C SER A 533 -16.92 12.43 17.84
N CYS A 534 -17.29 12.00 19.06
CA CYS A 534 -18.23 10.91 19.26
C CYS A 534 -19.67 11.39 19.13
N ILE A 535 -20.36 10.96 18.07
CA ILE A 535 -21.74 11.34 17.82
C ILE A 535 -22.67 10.43 18.62
N PRO A 536 -23.68 10.96 19.33
CA PRO A 536 -24.66 10.14 20.04
C PRO A 536 -25.46 9.27 19.06
N THR A 537 -25.85 8.08 19.50
CA THR A 537 -26.78 7.23 18.74
C THR A 537 -28.19 7.80 18.85
N LYS A 538 -29.02 7.62 17.81
CA LYS A 538 -30.44 8.00 17.88
C LYS A 538 -31.16 7.22 18.98
N GLU A 539 -30.96 5.90 18.99
CA GLU A 539 -31.55 4.99 19.96
C GLU A 539 -30.46 4.42 20.90
N PRO A 540 -30.75 4.17 22.18
CA PRO A 540 -29.79 3.55 23.10
C PRO A 540 -29.39 2.13 22.68
N ILE A 541 -28.10 1.79 22.84
CA ILE A 541 -27.59 0.45 22.50
C ILE A 541 -28.14 -0.59 23.49
N ARG A 542 -28.85 -1.62 22.99
CA ARG A 542 -29.44 -2.74 23.76
C ARG A 542 -28.70 -4.07 23.58
N ARG A 543 -27.40 -4.01 23.23
CA ARG A 543 -26.54 -5.19 23.04
C ARG A 543 -25.88 -5.61 24.35
N THR A 544 -25.91 -6.91 24.66
CA THR A 544 -25.15 -7.49 25.78
C THR A 544 -23.81 -8.05 25.29
N ASP A 545 -22.69 -7.50 25.78
CA ASP A 545 -21.34 -7.99 25.48
C ASP A 545 -20.86 -8.91 26.62
N TYR A 546 -20.84 -10.22 26.38
CA TYR A 546 -20.40 -11.22 27.36
C TYR A 546 -18.87 -11.22 27.52
N GLU A 547 -18.39 -11.71 28.68
CA GLU A 547 -16.95 -11.93 28.91
C GLU A 547 -16.37 -12.97 27.93
N ASP A 548 -15.05 -12.86 27.71
CA ASP A 548 -14.31 -13.76 26.84
C ASP A 548 -14.19 -15.15 27.48
N VAL A 549 -14.32 -16.19 26.67
CA VAL A 549 -14.20 -17.59 27.08
C VAL A 549 -12.86 -18.13 26.60
N VAL A 550 -11.97 -18.50 27.52
CA VAL A 550 -10.61 -18.91 27.18
C VAL A 550 -10.41 -20.42 27.40
N TYR A 551 -9.85 -21.09 26.41
CA TYR A 551 -9.52 -22.52 26.40
C TYR A 551 -8.02 -22.75 26.33
N LYS A 552 -7.58 -23.94 26.76
CA LYS A 552 -6.16 -24.31 26.70
C LYS A 552 -5.71 -24.59 25.27
N THR A 553 -6.53 -25.30 24.49
CA THR A 553 -6.19 -25.73 23.12
C THR A 553 -7.16 -25.19 22.08
N LYS A 554 -6.72 -25.06 20.82
CA LYS A 554 -7.60 -24.67 19.70
C LYS A 554 -8.73 -25.68 19.48
N LYS A 555 -8.46 -26.97 19.75
CA LYS A 555 -9.46 -28.04 19.59
C LYS A 555 -10.66 -27.83 20.50
N GLU A 556 -10.42 -27.63 21.80
CA GLU A 556 -11.48 -27.37 22.79
C GLU A 556 -12.26 -26.10 22.45
N LYS A 557 -11.55 -25.04 22.04
CA LYS A 557 -12.15 -23.78 21.58
C LYS A 557 -13.15 -24.00 20.44
N TYR A 558 -12.74 -24.71 19.38
CA TYR A 558 -13.61 -24.94 18.22
C TYR A 558 -14.79 -25.87 18.54
N GLU A 559 -14.60 -26.90 19.37
CA GLU A 559 -15.70 -27.75 19.85
C GLU A 559 -16.74 -26.92 20.62
N ALA A 560 -16.31 -26.01 21.49
CA ALA A 560 -17.20 -25.12 22.23
C ALA A 560 -17.94 -24.12 21.32
N ILE A 561 -17.27 -23.54 20.32
CA ILE A 561 -17.90 -22.65 19.33
C ILE A 561 -19.01 -23.39 18.58
N ILE A 562 -18.75 -24.63 18.13
CA ILE A 562 -19.73 -25.43 17.39
C ILE A 562 -20.95 -25.76 18.27
N ASN A 563 -20.73 -26.15 19.53
CA ASN A 563 -21.82 -26.42 20.48
C ASN A 563 -22.67 -25.17 20.76
N GLU A 564 -22.04 -24.00 20.85
CA GLU A 564 -22.75 -22.72 21.04
C GLU A 564 -23.58 -22.37 19.79
N ILE A 565 -23.04 -22.59 18.59
CA ILE A 565 -23.77 -22.37 17.32
C ILE A 565 -24.97 -23.32 17.23
N GLU A 566 -24.78 -24.62 17.50
CA GLU A 566 -25.83 -25.64 17.48
C GLU A 566 -26.99 -25.26 18.41
N LYS A 567 -26.69 -24.92 19.66
CA LYS A 567 -27.66 -24.49 20.67
C LYS A 567 -28.54 -23.31 20.22
N TRP A 568 -27.96 -22.29 19.59
CA TRP A 568 -28.69 -21.09 19.19
C TRP A 568 -29.36 -21.23 17.81
N HIS A 569 -28.79 -22.05 16.93
CA HIS A 569 -29.38 -22.39 15.64
C HIS A 569 -30.69 -23.18 15.83
N GLU A 570 -30.73 -24.14 16.76
CA GLU A 570 -31.95 -24.87 17.14
C GLU A 570 -33.06 -23.93 17.64
N LYS A 571 -32.67 -22.85 18.35
CA LYS A 571 -33.58 -21.78 18.79
C LYS A 571 -33.92 -20.77 17.70
N ARG A 572 -33.51 -21.02 16.45
CA ARG A 572 -33.72 -20.15 15.27
C ARG A 572 -33.17 -18.73 15.44
N ARG A 573 -32.16 -18.54 16.29
CA ARG A 573 -31.49 -17.25 16.43
C ARG A 573 -30.48 -17.05 15.29
N PRO A 574 -30.42 -15.88 14.64
CA PRO A 574 -29.39 -15.60 13.65
C PRO A 574 -28.02 -15.43 14.33
N ILE A 575 -26.98 -15.99 13.69
CA ILE A 575 -25.62 -16.03 14.22
C ILE A 575 -24.64 -15.54 13.16
N LEU A 576 -23.78 -14.60 13.56
CA LEU A 576 -22.63 -14.16 12.78
C LEU A 576 -21.34 -14.57 13.49
N VAL A 577 -20.56 -15.44 12.85
CA VAL A 577 -19.27 -15.93 13.34
C VAL A 577 -18.15 -15.15 12.66
N GLY A 578 -17.39 -14.36 13.41
CA GLY A 578 -16.21 -13.65 12.92
C GLY A 578 -14.94 -14.45 13.17
N THR A 579 -14.17 -14.67 12.11
CA THR A 579 -12.86 -15.36 12.15
C THR A 579 -11.74 -14.40 11.73
N THR A 580 -10.49 -14.72 12.04
CA THR A 580 -9.31 -13.91 11.66
C THR A 580 -8.73 -14.30 10.30
N SER A 581 -8.97 -15.53 9.84
CA SER A 581 -8.39 -16.06 8.60
C SER A 581 -9.37 -16.93 7.80
N VAL A 582 -9.12 -17.02 6.49
CA VAL A 582 -9.90 -17.89 5.58
C VAL A 582 -9.74 -19.36 5.97
N GLU A 583 -8.56 -19.78 6.42
CA GLU A 583 -8.33 -21.14 6.88
C GLU A 583 -9.26 -21.52 8.05
N VAL A 584 -9.41 -20.62 9.03
CA VAL A 584 -10.29 -20.83 10.17
C VAL A 584 -11.76 -20.87 9.72
N SER A 585 -12.17 -20.02 8.79
CA SER A 585 -13.53 -20.07 8.23
C SER A 585 -13.82 -21.38 7.50
N GLU A 586 -12.89 -21.88 6.69
CA GLU A 586 -13.04 -23.16 5.99
C GLU A 586 -13.02 -24.36 6.96
N LEU A 587 -12.22 -24.28 8.03
CA LEU A 587 -12.25 -25.26 9.10
C LEU A 587 -13.63 -25.31 9.78
N LEU A 588 -14.15 -24.17 10.22
CA LEU A 588 -15.47 -24.08 10.86
C LEU A 588 -16.59 -24.50 9.92
N SER A 589 -16.51 -24.12 8.64
CA SER A 589 -17.47 -24.57 7.62
C SER A 589 -17.51 -26.09 7.52
N ARG A 590 -16.34 -26.75 7.46
CA ARG A 590 -16.27 -28.22 7.44
C ARG A 590 -16.87 -28.85 8.71
N LEU A 591 -16.61 -28.26 9.88
CA LEU A 591 -17.17 -28.76 11.15
C LEU A 591 -18.70 -28.61 11.21
N LEU A 592 -19.24 -27.46 10.78
CA LEU A 592 -20.69 -27.23 10.70
C LEU A 592 -21.38 -28.12 9.67
N LYS A 593 -20.74 -28.38 8.51
CA LYS A 593 -21.26 -29.35 7.51
C LYS A 593 -21.41 -30.75 8.11
N ARG A 594 -20.46 -31.20 8.94
CA ARG A 594 -20.55 -32.50 9.62
C ARG A 594 -21.70 -32.58 10.62
N LYS A 595 -22.07 -31.45 11.21
CA LYS A 595 -23.22 -31.31 12.11
C LYS A 595 -24.56 -31.06 11.39
N GLY A 596 -24.54 -30.95 10.05
CA GLY A 596 -25.75 -30.71 9.26
C GLY A 596 -26.33 -29.30 9.38
N ILE A 597 -25.56 -28.32 9.88
CA ILE A 597 -26.02 -26.93 10.06
C ILE A 597 -25.82 -26.14 8.76
N PRO A 598 -26.89 -25.64 8.13
CA PRO A 598 -26.77 -24.77 6.95
C PRO A 598 -26.09 -23.45 7.31
N HIS A 599 -25.09 -23.04 6.53
CA HIS A 599 -24.37 -21.80 6.77
C HIS A 599 -23.82 -21.20 5.48
N SER A 600 -23.55 -19.90 5.51
CA SER A 600 -22.87 -19.16 4.44
C SER A 600 -21.49 -18.69 4.89
N VAL A 601 -20.52 -18.64 3.97
CA VAL A 601 -19.16 -18.18 4.26
C VAL A 601 -18.83 -16.96 3.40
N LEU A 602 -18.32 -15.91 4.04
CA LEU A 602 -17.88 -14.66 3.42
C LEU A 602 -16.35 -14.57 3.52
N ASN A 603 -15.68 -14.55 2.36
CA ASN A 603 -14.22 -14.67 2.25
C ASN A 603 -13.54 -13.40 1.66
N ALA A 604 -14.26 -12.28 1.55
CA ALA A 604 -13.82 -11.02 0.93
C ALA A 604 -13.37 -11.13 -0.54
N LYS A 605 -13.90 -12.11 -1.29
CA LYS A 605 -13.56 -12.34 -2.71
C LYS A 605 -14.58 -11.72 -3.67
N HIS A 606 -15.85 -11.69 -3.27
CA HIS A 606 -16.94 -11.25 -4.14
C HIS A 606 -17.88 -10.32 -3.36
N HIS A 607 -17.48 -9.06 -3.22
CA HIS A 607 -18.18 -8.06 -2.38
C HIS A 607 -19.69 -7.96 -2.66
N GLN A 608 -20.10 -8.04 -3.93
CA GLN A 608 -21.51 -7.99 -4.30
C GLN A 608 -22.32 -9.19 -3.81
N LYS A 609 -21.83 -10.43 -4.04
CA LYS A 609 -22.48 -11.65 -3.54
C LYS A 609 -22.49 -11.69 -2.01
N GLU A 610 -21.40 -11.23 -1.40
CA GLU A 610 -21.29 -11.13 0.05
C GLU A 610 -22.30 -10.14 0.63
N ALA A 611 -22.51 -8.98 0.00
CA ALA A 611 -23.52 -8.02 0.43
C ALA A 611 -24.94 -8.64 0.42
N GLN A 612 -25.27 -9.45 -0.59
CA GLN A 612 -26.56 -10.17 -0.65
C GLN A 612 -26.69 -11.18 0.49
N ILE A 613 -25.64 -11.95 0.79
CA ILE A 613 -25.63 -12.90 1.90
C ILE A 613 -25.79 -12.17 3.24
N VAL A 614 -25.08 -11.05 3.44
CA VAL A 614 -25.11 -10.25 4.68
C VAL A 614 -26.50 -9.66 4.90
N ALA A 615 -27.18 -9.18 3.85
CA ALA A 615 -28.55 -8.68 3.95
C ALA A 615 -29.54 -9.74 4.46
N LEU A 616 -29.26 -11.03 4.20
CA LEU A 616 -30.06 -12.17 4.65
C LEU A 616 -29.58 -12.76 5.99
N ALA A 617 -28.46 -12.29 6.54
CA ALA A 617 -27.87 -12.83 7.78
C ALA A 617 -28.69 -12.52 9.05
N GLY A 618 -29.73 -11.69 8.96
CA GLY A 618 -30.66 -11.40 10.05
C GLY A 618 -31.92 -12.27 10.07
N GLN A 619 -32.02 -13.24 9.15
CA GLN A 619 -33.17 -14.14 9.05
C GLN A 619 -33.15 -15.23 10.13
N PRO A 620 -34.31 -15.73 10.59
CA PRO A 620 -34.38 -16.75 11.64
C PRO A 620 -33.58 -18.02 11.29
N GLY A 621 -32.71 -18.43 12.20
CA GLY A 621 -31.85 -19.62 12.07
C GLY A 621 -30.68 -19.46 11.10
N SER A 622 -30.45 -18.29 10.53
CA SER A 622 -29.31 -18.08 9.63
C SER A 622 -27.97 -18.15 10.38
N VAL A 623 -27.00 -18.85 9.79
CA VAL A 623 -25.62 -18.91 10.29
C VAL A 623 -24.69 -18.39 9.21
N THR A 624 -23.96 -17.32 9.52
CA THR A 624 -23.04 -16.68 8.59
C THR A 624 -21.64 -16.64 9.20
N ILE A 625 -20.64 -17.08 8.45
CA ILE A 625 -19.22 -17.02 8.84
C ILE A 625 -18.56 -15.91 8.03
N ALA A 626 -17.92 -14.95 8.69
CA ALA A 626 -17.23 -13.83 8.07
C ALA A 626 -15.74 -13.84 8.42
N THR A 627 -14.88 -13.91 7.40
CA THR A 627 -13.43 -13.74 7.58
C THR A 627 -13.05 -12.28 7.76
N ASN A 628 -12.31 -11.98 8.83
CA ASN A 628 -12.02 -10.63 9.35
C ASN A 628 -13.30 -9.79 9.45
N MET A 629 -13.62 -9.11 8.36
CA MET A 629 -14.73 -8.17 8.25
C MET A 629 -15.39 -8.23 6.87
N ALA A 630 -15.39 -9.41 6.24
CA ALA A 630 -16.14 -9.62 5.00
C ALA A 630 -17.61 -9.23 5.19
N GLY A 631 -18.21 -8.58 4.18
CA GLY A 631 -19.53 -7.95 4.34
C GLY A 631 -19.52 -6.55 4.96
N ARG A 632 -18.37 -5.85 4.94
CA ARG A 632 -18.28 -4.46 5.42
C ARG A 632 -19.16 -3.51 4.62
N GLY A 633 -19.63 -2.44 5.27
CA GLY A 633 -20.49 -1.42 4.67
C GLY A 633 -21.92 -1.88 4.36
N THR A 634 -22.26 -3.16 4.57
CA THR A 634 -23.63 -3.67 4.40
C THR A 634 -24.30 -3.89 5.76
N ASP A 635 -25.55 -3.46 5.86
CA ASP A 635 -26.31 -3.54 7.09
C ASP A 635 -27.09 -4.87 7.21
N ILE A 636 -26.99 -5.51 8.38
CA ILE A 636 -27.77 -6.71 8.69
C ILE A 636 -29.11 -6.26 9.28
N LYS A 637 -30.18 -6.41 8.52
CA LYS A 637 -31.54 -6.11 8.98
C LYS A 637 -32.13 -7.34 9.65
N LEU A 638 -32.62 -7.18 10.88
CA LEU A 638 -33.28 -8.26 11.61
C LEU A 638 -34.70 -8.49 11.11
N HIS A 639 -35.08 -9.75 11.00
CA HIS A 639 -36.48 -10.12 10.76
C HIS A 639 -37.35 -9.73 11.98
N PRO A 640 -38.61 -9.27 11.80
CA PRO A 640 -39.48 -8.87 12.92
C PRO A 640 -39.59 -9.90 14.06
N ASP A 641 -39.64 -11.19 13.70
CA ASP A 641 -39.71 -12.31 14.66
C ASP A 641 -38.45 -12.47 15.52
N ILE A 642 -37.32 -11.87 15.12
CA ILE A 642 -36.05 -11.89 15.87
C ILE A 642 -35.94 -10.69 16.80
N ILE A 643 -36.62 -9.58 16.47
CA ILE A 643 -36.65 -8.35 17.27
C ILE A 643 -37.60 -8.52 18.47
N LYS A 644 -38.68 -9.30 18.30
CA LYS A 644 -39.71 -9.52 19.32
C LYS A 644 -39.36 -10.72 20.22
N CYS A 645 -39.02 -10.45 21.47
CA CYS A 645 -39.14 -11.47 22.53
C CYS A 645 -40.60 -11.53 22.99
N GLU A 646 -41.16 -12.73 23.23
CA GLU A 646 -42.52 -12.90 23.78
C GLU A 646 -42.71 -12.20 25.15
N LYS A 647 -41.62 -11.81 25.82
CA LYS A 647 -41.59 -11.04 27.08
C LYS A 647 -41.04 -9.61 26.92
N CYS A 648 -40.94 -9.10 25.69
CA CYS A 648 -40.37 -7.77 25.42
C CYS A 648 -41.41 -6.67 25.61
N CYS A 649 -41.16 -5.75 26.52
CA CYS A 649 -42.10 -4.67 26.90
C CYS A 649 -42.00 -3.46 25.95
N ILE A 650 -42.08 -3.69 24.64
CA ILE A 650 -41.85 -2.63 23.64
C ILE A 650 -43.13 -1.83 23.30
N GLU A 651 -44.31 -2.32 23.65
CA GLU A 651 -45.54 -1.53 23.62
C GLU A 651 -46.21 -1.62 24.99
N CYS A 652 -45.89 -0.68 25.88
CA CYS A 652 -46.74 -0.43 27.05
C CYS A 652 -47.95 0.37 26.54
N PRO A 653 -49.19 -0.15 26.59
CA PRO A 653 -50.36 0.53 26.05
C PRO A 653 -50.63 1.88 26.73
N ASP A 654 -50.19 2.05 27.99
CA ASP A 654 -50.63 3.13 28.86
C ASP A 654 -49.65 4.31 29.00
N GLN A 655 -48.47 4.27 28.34
CA GLN A 655 -47.42 5.32 28.35
C GLN A 655 -46.94 5.87 29.71
N ASP A 656 -47.44 5.37 30.85
CA ASP A 656 -46.95 5.70 32.19
C ASP A 656 -45.99 4.60 32.68
N CYS A 657 -44.70 4.91 32.66
CA CYS A 657 -43.64 3.99 33.06
C CYS A 657 -43.35 4.02 34.58
N THR A 658 -44.06 4.84 35.34
CA THR A 658 -43.73 5.10 36.75
C THR A 658 -44.08 3.92 37.68
N ASN A 659 -45.06 3.09 37.30
CA ASN A 659 -45.52 1.92 38.05
C ASN A 659 -45.56 0.62 37.22
N CYS A 660 -44.75 0.53 36.17
CA CYS A 660 -44.79 -0.62 35.27
C CYS A 660 -44.23 -1.88 35.97
N PRO A 661 -44.96 -3.02 36.03
CA PRO A 661 -44.48 -4.25 36.65
C PRO A 661 -43.28 -4.91 35.92
N THR A 662 -42.79 -4.27 34.86
CA THR A 662 -41.75 -4.76 33.94
C THR A 662 -40.41 -4.03 34.07
N THR A 663 -40.23 -3.09 35.00
CA THR A 663 -38.90 -2.55 35.36
C THR A 663 -37.91 -3.68 35.76
N PRO A 664 -38.33 -4.69 36.55
CA PRO A 664 -37.50 -5.89 36.79
C PRO A 664 -37.34 -6.78 35.55
N ALA A 665 -38.21 -6.65 34.53
CA ALA A 665 -38.14 -7.42 33.29
C ALA A 665 -37.15 -6.83 32.29
N ILE A 666 -36.86 -5.52 32.33
CA ILE A 666 -35.75 -4.89 31.60
C ILE A 666 -34.41 -5.38 32.17
N GLU A 667 -34.24 -5.40 33.49
CA GLU A 667 -33.05 -5.98 34.14
C GLU A 667 -32.88 -7.47 33.81
N ARG A 668 -33.95 -8.27 33.84
CA ARG A 668 -33.90 -9.69 33.42
C ARG A 668 -33.63 -9.89 31.92
N CYS A 669 -34.09 -8.99 31.06
CA CYS A 669 -33.75 -9.02 29.62
C CYS A 669 -32.27 -8.68 29.37
N LEU A 670 -31.61 -7.96 30.28
CA LEU A 670 -30.20 -7.63 30.19
C LEU A 670 -29.30 -8.78 30.70
N GLU A 671 -29.77 -9.60 31.65
CA GLU A 671 -29.01 -10.72 32.22
C GLU A 671 -28.90 -11.94 31.28
N ASP A 672 -29.94 -12.27 30.52
CA ASP A 672 -29.93 -13.43 29.62
C ASP A 672 -30.77 -13.12 28.35
N ASN A 673 -30.13 -12.59 27.31
CA ASN A 673 -30.82 -12.09 26.10
C ASN A 673 -30.83 -13.12 24.96
N PRO A 674 -31.94 -13.86 24.73
CA PRO A 674 -32.05 -14.84 23.64
C PRO A 674 -32.44 -14.24 22.28
N CYS A 675 -32.77 -12.94 22.20
CA CYS A 675 -33.27 -12.30 20.97
C CYS A 675 -32.23 -11.43 20.27
N GLY A 676 -32.48 -11.06 19.02
CA GLY A 676 -31.52 -10.32 18.20
C GLY A 676 -30.35 -11.15 17.63
N LEU A 677 -29.48 -10.48 16.86
CA LEU A 677 -28.30 -11.09 16.26
C LEU A 677 -27.30 -11.52 17.33
N TYR A 678 -26.75 -12.74 17.19
CA TYR A 678 -25.67 -13.20 18.04
C TYR A 678 -24.32 -13.15 17.32
N ILE A 679 -23.37 -12.43 17.89
CA ILE A 679 -22.01 -12.29 17.37
C ILE A 679 -21.05 -13.22 18.12
N LEU A 680 -20.37 -14.08 17.37
CA LEU A 680 -19.36 -15.00 17.89
C LEU A 680 -17.99 -14.66 17.30
N GLY A 681 -17.07 -14.14 18.11
CA GLY A 681 -15.67 -13.99 17.72
C GLY A 681 -14.91 -15.27 18.02
N THR A 682 -14.23 -15.86 17.03
CA THR A 682 -13.49 -17.11 17.23
C THR A 682 -12.08 -16.90 17.77
N GLU A 683 -11.60 -15.66 17.68
CA GLU A 683 -10.31 -15.15 18.15
C GLU A 683 -10.43 -13.63 18.40
N ARG A 684 -9.46 -13.06 19.10
CA ARG A 684 -9.28 -11.61 19.22
C ARG A 684 -8.40 -11.12 18.07
N HIS A 685 -8.79 -10.05 17.41
CA HIS A 685 -7.95 -9.42 16.40
C HIS A 685 -6.77 -8.69 17.06
N GLU A 686 -5.78 -8.35 16.24
CA GLU A 686 -4.61 -7.54 16.64
C GLU A 686 -5.01 -6.22 17.31
N ALA A 687 -6.15 -5.66 16.89
CA ALA A 687 -6.66 -4.39 17.36
C ALA A 687 -8.07 -4.50 17.93
N ARG A 688 -8.31 -3.80 19.04
CA ARG A 688 -9.59 -3.77 19.75
C ARG A 688 -10.70 -3.12 18.92
N ARG A 689 -10.34 -2.18 18.04
CA ARG A 689 -11.31 -1.53 17.13
C ARG A 689 -11.99 -2.54 16.20
N ILE A 690 -11.24 -3.50 15.65
CA ILE A 690 -11.76 -4.52 14.72
C ILE A 690 -12.75 -5.43 15.45
N ASP A 691 -12.41 -5.84 16.67
CA ASP A 691 -13.33 -6.60 17.53
C ASP A 691 -14.62 -5.80 17.82
N ASN A 692 -14.51 -4.50 18.11
CA ASN A 692 -15.66 -3.65 18.36
C ASN A 692 -16.53 -3.44 17.11
N GLN A 693 -15.93 -3.42 15.92
CA GLN A 693 -16.67 -3.36 14.66
C GLN A 693 -17.44 -4.67 14.42
N LEU A 694 -16.84 -5.83 14.74
CA LEU A 694 -17.53 -7.13 14.70
C LEU A 694 -18.73 -7.13 15.68
N ARG A 695 -18.53 -6.68 16.93
CA ARG A 695 -19.63 -6.50 17.89
C ARG A 695 -20.72 -5.55 17.39
N GLY A 696 -20.31 -4.46 16.75
CA GLY A 696 -21.19 -3.43 16.17
C GLY A 696 -22.04 -3.90 14.98
N ARG A 697 -21.89 -5.15 14.54
CA ARG A 697 -22.83 -5.79 13.62
C ARG A 697 -24.17 -6.09 14.28
N SER A 698 -24.22 -6.21 15.61
CA SER A 698 -25.41 -6.43 16.41
C SER A 698 -25.81 -5.19 17.22
N GLY A 699 -27.11 -5.08 17.53
CA GLY A 699 -27.69 -4.07 18.41
C GLY A 699 -27.72 -2.66 17.82
N ARG A 700 -28.14 -2.55 16.57
CA ARG A 700 -28.19 -1.31 15.79
C ARG A 700 -29.53 -0.61 15.97
N GLN A 701 -29.56 0.73 16.02
CA GLN A 701 -30.81 1.50 16.20
C GLN A 701 -31.69 0.97 17.37
N GLY A 702 -31.06 0.53 18.47
CA GLY A 702 -31.78 0.00 19.63
C GLY A 702 -32.26 -1.45 19.51
N ASP A 703 -31.89 -2.16 18.44
CA ASP A 703 -32.16 -3.59 18.31
C ASP A 703 -31.54 -4.39 19.48
N PRO A 704 -32.17 -5.49 19.91
CA PRO A 704 -31.53 -6.42 20.84
C PRO A 704 -30.38 -7.17 20.16
N GLY A 705 -29.49 -7.73 20.96
CA GLY A 705 -28.54 -8.73 20.51
C GLY A 705 -27.43 -8.96 21.51
N SER A 706 -26.46 -9.79 21.15
CA SER A 706 -25.35 -10.09 22.05
C SER A 706 -24.05 -10.43 21.32
N SER A 707 -22.93 -10.35 22.03
CA SER A 707 -21.63 -10.74 21.51
C SER A 707 -20.83 -11.56 22.53
N ARG A 708 -20.02 -12.51 22.06
CA ARG A 708 -19.08 -13.29 22.88
C ARG A 708 -17.85 -13.67 22.05
N PHE A 709 -16.68 -13.67 22.68
CA PHE A 709 -15.43 -14.11 22.07
C PHE A 709 -14.94 -15.42 22.70
N PHE A 710 -14.41 -16.30 21.87
CA PHE A 710 -13.81 -17.58 22.25
C PHE A 710 -12.33 -17.52 21.91
N LEU A 711 -11.46 -17.91 22.83
CA LEU A 711 -10.00 -17.76 22.70
C LEU A 711 -9.27 -19.03 23.12
N SER A 712 -8.06 -19.20 22.61
CA SER A 712 -7.11 -20.23 23.02
C SER A 712 -5.74 -19.64 23.34
N LEU A 713 -5.00 -20.27 24.25
CA LEU A 713 -3.58 -19.96 24.45
C LEU A 713 -2.72 -20.21 23.21
N GLU A 714 -3.17 -21.10 22.32
CA GLU A 714 -2.48 -21.41 21.06
C GLU A 714 -2.78 -20.38 19.95
N ASP A 715 -3.64 -19.39 20.21
CA ASP A 715 -3.97 -18.33 19.24
C ASP A 715 -2.78 -17.37 19.06
N ASP A 716 -2.65 -16.77 17.87
CA ASP A 716 -1.45 -16.01 17.50
C ASP A 716 -1.21 -14.79 18.40
N LEU A 717 -2.27 -14.07 18.79
CA LEU A 717 -2.18 -12.96 19.74
C LEU A 717 -1.56 -13.40 21.07
N MET A 718 -1.94 -14.60 21.55
CA MET A 718 -1.45 -15.16 22.81
C MET A 718 -0.03 -15.68 22.66
N ARG A 719 0.30 -16.35 21.55
CA ARG A 719 1.64 -16.86 21.26
C ARG A 719 2.69 -15.75 21.12
N LEU A 720 2.34 -14.64 20.47
CA LEU A 720 3.26 -13.56 20.17
C LEU A 720 3.39 -12.54 21.31
N PHE A 721 2.31 -12.28 22.05
CA PHE A 721 2.25 -11.17 23.02
C PHE A 721 1.68 -11.56 24.40
N GLY A 722 1.11 -12.76 24.52
CA GLY A 722 0.62 -13.35 25.77
C GLY A 722 1.78 -13.96 26.56
N SER A 723 2.47 -13.12 27.33
CA SER A 723 3.58 -13.50 28.22
C SER A 723 3.38 -14.78 29.05
N ASP A 724 4.50 -15.35 29.52
CA ASP A 724 4.63 -16.36 30.60
C ASP A 724 3.71 -16.14 31.81
N ARG A 725 3.23 -14.91 32.02
CA ARG A 725 2.32 -14.51 33.10
C ARG A 725 0.91 -15.09 32.95
N VAL A 726 0.38 -15.23 31.73
CA VAL A 726 -0.94 -15.85 31.51
C VAL A 726 -0.82 -17.36 31.71
N THR A 727 0.25 -17.97 31.20
CA THR A 727 0.62 -19.37 31.46
C THR A 727 0.78 -19.62 32.96
N ALA A 728 1.49 -18.75 33.69
CA ALA A 728 1.68 -18.87 35.14
C ALA A 728 0.39 -18.66 35.94
N ILE A 729 -0.53 -17.80 35.50
CA ILE A 729 -1.87 -17.69 36.10
C ILE A 729 -2.64 -19.00 35.84
N MET A 730 -2.55 -19.58 34.65
CA MET A 730 -3.23 -20.84 34.31
C MET A 730 -2.66 -22.05 35.05
N ASP A 731 -1.35 -22.13 35.22
CA ASP A 731 -0.69 -23.18 36.01
C ASP A 731 -1.09 -23.10 37.49
N ARG A 732 -1.42 -21.89 37.98
CA ARG A 732 -1.80 -21.64 39.38
C ARG A 732 -3.28 -21.83 39.66
N PHE A 733 -4.14 -21.54 38.68
CA PHE A 733 -5.60 -21.66 38.79
C PHE A 733 -6.19 -22.92 38.14
N GLY A 734 -5.34 -23.77 37.54
CA GLY A 734 -5.66 -25.16 37.21
C GLY A 734 -6.96 -25.37 36.45
N GLY A 735 -7.02 -25.00 35.17
CA GLY A 735 -8.15 -25.39 34.31
C GLY A 735 -8.10 -26.88 33.98
N TYR A 736 -9.11 -27.64 34.39
CA TYR A 736 -9.31 -29.02 33.93
C TYR A 736 -9.52 -29.04 32.40
N LYS A 737 -9.12 -30.14 31.75
CA LYS A 737 -9.39 -30.37 30.31
C LYS A 737 -10.89 -30.18 30.05
N GLY A 738 -11.26 -29.22 29.20
CA GLY A 738 -12.65 -28.95 28.81
C GLY A 738 -13.41 -27.88 29.60
N GLU A 739 -12.86 -27.30 30.69
CA GLU A 739 -13.55 -26.22 31.42
C GLU A 739 -13.15 -24.82 30.90
N PRO A 740 -14.13 -23.93 30.63
CA PRO A 740 -13.86 -22.57 30.19
C PRO A 740 -13.29 -21.72 31.34
N ILE A 741 -12.23 -20.97 31.07
CA ILE A 741 -11.71 -19.99 32.01
C ILE A 741 -12.38 -18.64 31.71
N THR A 742 -13.27 -18.21 32.60
CA THR A 742 -13.87 -16.88 32.58
C THR A 742 -13.36 -16.09 33.78
N HIS A 743 -12.34 -15.25 33.58
CA HIS A 743 -11.83 -14.37 34.64
C HIS A 743 -11.43 -13.01 34.08
N SER A 744 -11.92 -11.96 34.73
CA SER A 744 -11.61 -10.55 34.42
C SER A 744 -10.10 -10.20 34.35
N LEU A 745 -9.23 -10.97 35.02
CA LEU A 745 -7.77 -10.79 34.93
C LEU A 745 -7.21 -11.26 33.59
N VAL A 746 -7.76 -12.34 33.03
CA VAL A 746 -7.38 -12.85 31.71
C VAL A 746 -7.83 -11.88 30.63
N THR A 747 -9.07 -11.39 30.69
CA THR A 747 -9.59 -10.35 29.79
C THR A 747 -8.73 -9.08 29.81
N LYS A 748 -8.28 -8.64 30.99
CA LYS A 748 -7.35 -7.50 31.11
C LYS A 748 -5.97 -7.80 30.51
N ALA A 749 -5.44 -9.01 30.68
CA ALA A 749 -4.16 -9.41 30.09
C ALA A 749 -4.22 -9.40 28.55
N ILE A 750 -5.32 -9.90 27.97
CA ILE A 750 -5.58 -9.86 26.53
C ILE A 750 -5.67 -8.42 26.02
N ALA A 751 -6.43 -7.56 26.72
CA ALA A 751 -6.55 -6.15 26.33
C ALA A 751 -5.18 -5.43 26.37
N ASN A 752 -4.31 -5.76 27.32
CA ASN A 752 -2.95 -5.24 27.37
C ASN A 752 -2.08 -5.78 26.23
N ALA A 753 -2.27 -7.03 25.81
CA ALA A 753 -1.59 -7.60 24.65
C ALA A 753 -2.01 -6.87 23.37
N GLN A 754 -3.31 -6.68 23.11
CA GLN A 754 -3.80 -5.90 21.96
C GLN A 754 -3.21 -4.48 21.94
N LYS A 755 -3.20 -3.78 23.09
CA LYS A 755 -2.62 -2.44 23.19
C LYS A 755 -1.14 -2.40 22.81
N ARG A 756 -0.36 -3.44 23.16
CA ARG A 756 1.05 -3.56 22.77
C ARG A 756 1.20 -3.76 21.27
N VAL A 757 0.36 -4.60 20.66
CA VAL A 757 0.35 -4.81 19.20
C VAL A 757 -0.03 -3.52 18.46
N GLU A 758 -1.06 -2.83 18.92
CA GLU A 758 -1.48 -1.53 18.37
C GLU A 758 -0.34 -0.51 18.43
N SER A 759 0.34 -0.40 19.59
CA SER A 759 1.47 0.51 19.78
C SER A 759 2.65 0.15 18.86
N TYR A 760 2.95 -1.14 18.72
CA TYR A 760 4.00 -1.62 17.82
C TYR A 760 3.70 -1.28 16.34
N HIS A 761 2.45 -1.48 15.90
CA HIS A 761 2.04 -1.12 14.53
C HIS A 761 2.01 0.39 14.31
N PHE A 762 1.65 1.17 15.33
CA PHE A 762 1.75 2.62 15.29
C PHE A 762 3.20 3.10 15.08
N GLU A 763 4.17 2.51 15.78
CA GLU A 763 5.59 2.83 15.60
C GLU A 763 6.08 2.52 14.17
N ILE A 764 5.66 1.39 13.58
CA ILE A 764 5.99 1.05 12.19
C ILE A 764 5.43 2.10 11.23
N ARG A 765 4.16 2.47 11.36
CA ARG A 765 3.52 3.48 10.50
C ARG A 765 4.15 4.85 10.66
N LYS A 766 4.43 5.26 11.90
CA LYS A 766 5.10 6.53 12.21
C LYS A 766 6.47 6.60 11.55
N ARG A 767 7.28 5.54 11.69
CA ARG A 767 8.62 5.49 11.10
C ARG A 767 8.57 5.50 9.58
N LEU A 768 7.64 4.76 8.97
CA LEU A 768 7.40 4.76 7.53
C LEU A 768 7.03 6.17 7.01
N LEU A 769 6.16 6.88 7.74
CA LEU A 769 5.81 8.27 7.45
C LEU A 769 7.01 9.21 7.59
N GLU A 770 7.85 9.05 8.62
CA GLU A 770 9.04 9.88 8.82
C GLU A 770 10.03 9.77 7.65
N TYR A 771 10.27 8.56 7.13
CA TYR A 771 11.08 8.36 5.93
C TYR A 771 10.42 8.96 4.69
N ASP A 772 9.12 8.74 4.48
CA ASP A 772 8.40 9.31 3.33
C ASP A 772 8.29 10.84 3.41
N ASN A 773 8.27 11.45 4.60
CA ASN A 773 8.26 12.91 4.75
C ASN A 773 9.54 13.56 4.18
N VAL A 774 10.68 12.87 4.22
CA VAL A 774 11.92 13.33 3.58
C VAL A 774 11.74 13.30 2.07
N MET A 775 11.23 12.20 1.54
CA MET A 775 10.96 12.04 0.10
C MET A 775 9.86 12.99 -0.40
N ASN A 776 8.84 13.27 0.41
CA ASN A 776 7.71 14.12 0.05
C ASN A 776 8.16 15.56 -0.26
N LYS A 777 9.12 16.10 0.50
CA LYS A 777 9.68 17.42 0.21
C LYS A 777 10.40 17.47 -1.13
N GLN A 778 11.14 16.41 -1.47
CA GLN A 778 11.81 16.28 -2.76
C GLN A 778 10.78 16.13 -3.89
N ARG A 779 9.75 15.30 -3.66
CA ARG A 779 8.63 15.08 -4.57
C ARG A 779 7.89 16.37 -4.90
N GLU A 780 7.60 17.22 -3.90
CA GLU A 780 6.96 18.52 -4.09
C GLU A 780 7.76 19.40 -5.07
N VAL A 781 9.08 19.47 -4.92
CA VAL A 781 9.96 20.23 -5.83
C VAL A 781 9.92 19.65 -7.24
N ILE A 782 10.11 18.34 -7.39
CA ILE A 782 10.15 17.67 -8.69
C ILE A 782 8.80 17.75 -9.41
N TYR A 783 7.69 17.52 -8.72
CA TYR A 783 6.36 17.52 -9.32
C TYR A 783 5.90 18.94 -9.67
N THR A 784 6.25 19.95 -8.87
CA THR A 784 6.00 21.35 -9.23
C THR A 784 6.76 21.74 -10.48
N LEU A 785 8.08 21.45 -10.52
CA LEU A 785 8.91 21.71 -11.71
C LEU A 785 8.35 20.98 -12.95
N ARG A 786 7.94 19.72 -12.77
CA ARG A 786 7.36 18.92 -13.85
C ARG A 786 6.06 19.52 -14.39
N ASP A 787 5.17 19.98 -13.51
CA ASP A 787 3.90 20.58 -13.89
C ASP A 787 4.09 21.91 -14.64
N GLU A 788 5.05 22.73 -14.21
CA GLU A 788 5.42 23.95 -14.92
C GLU A 788 5.93 23.64 -16.34
N ILE A 789 6.78 22.61 -16.50
CA ILE A 789 7.28 22.19 -17.82
C ILE A 789 6.13 21.64 -18.69
N LEU A 790 5.20 20.87 -18.12
CA LEU A 790 4.05 20.31 -18.83
C LEU A 790 3.12 21.40 -19.37
N LYS A 791 2.77 22.40 -18.54
CA LYS A 791 1.95 23.55 -18.95
C LYS A 791 2.61 24.37 -20.06
N GLY A 792 3.94 24.28 -20.19
CA GLY A 792 4.70 24.99 -21.21
C GLY A 792 4.90 26.47 -20.91
N GLU A 793 4.76 26.87 -19.64
CA GLU A 793 4.95 28.24 -19.20
C GLU A 793 6.45 28.57 -19.24
N ASP A 794 6.83 29.51 -20.11
CA ASP A 794 8.16 30.12 -20.19
C ASP A 794 9.36 29.12 -20.17
N LEU A 795 9.29 28.10 -21.03
CA LEU A 795 10.31 27.04 -21.11
C LEU A 795 11.71 27.58 -21.45
N LYS A 796 11.79 28.68 -22.21
CA LYS A 796 13.05 29.30 -22.60
C LYS A 796 13.75 29.93 -21.40
N SER A 797 13.05 30.72 -20.58
CA SER A 797 13.66 31.29 -19.37
C SER A 797 14.06 30.21 -18.37
N LYS A 798 13.29 29.13 -18.26
CA LYS A 798 13.69 27.97 -17.43
C LYS A 798 15.00 27.35 -17.91
N ALA A 799 15.16 27.14 -19.21
CA ALA A 799 16.42 26.63 -19.76
C ALA A 799 17.59 27.59 -19.49
N LEU A 800 17.37 28.90 -19.63
CA LEU A 800 18.40 29.91 -19.34
C LEU A 800 18.80 29.96 -17.86
N ASN A 801 17.84 29.80 -16.93
CA ASN A 801 18.15 29.71 -15.50
C ASN A 801 19.00 28.46 -15.20
N ILE A 802 18.64 27.31 -15.78
CA ILE A 802 19.43 26.08 -15.67
C ILE A 802 20.85 26.30 -16.22
N PHE A 803 21.01 27.04 -17.32
CA PHE A 803 22.33 27.34 -17.88
C PHE A 803 23.15 28.21 -16.93
N ALA A 804 22.53 29.21 -16.30
CA ALA A 804 23.18 30.07 -15.32
C ALA A 804 23.69 29.25 -14.13
N ASP A 805 22.86 28.37 -13.57
CA ASP A 805 23.24 27.50 -12.46
C ASP A 805 24.43 26.60 -12.82
N VAL A 806 24.41 25.99 -14.02
CA VAL A 806 25.54 25.16 -14.51
C VAL A 806 26.81 25.99 -14.69
N ILE A 807 26.70 27.21 -15.21
CA ILE A 807 27.85 28.11 -15.41
C ILE A 807 28.45 28.51 -14.06
N ASP A 808 27.63 28.81 -13.05
CA ASP A 808 28.09 29.15 -11.71
C ASP A 808 28.85 27.97 -11.08
N ILE A 809 28.34 26.73 -11.21
CA ILE A 809 29.02 25.50 -10.77
C ILE A 809 30.38 25.33 -11.48
N LEU A 810 30.45 25.57 -12.79
CA LEU A 810 31.70 25.48 -13.54
C LEU A 810 32.72 26.53 -13.07
N ILE A 811 32.27 27.74 -12.80
CA ILE A 811 33.12 28.82 -12.30
C ILE A 811 33.64 28.48 -10.90
N GLU A 812 32.79 28.05 -9.97
CA GLU A 812 33.21 27.63 -8.63
C GLU A 812 34.21 26.45 -8.67
N LYS A 813 34.06 25.53 -9.62
CA LYS A 813 34.93 24.36 -9.77
C LYS A 813 36.33 24.70 -10.32
N TYR A 814 36.43 25.66 -11.23
CA TYR A 814 37.67 25.95 -11.97
C TYR A 814 38.34 27.27 -11.62
N THR A 815 37.67 28.12 -10.85
CA THR A 815 38.18 29.41 -10.38
C THR A 815 38.19 29.44 -8.85
N ASP A 816 39.13 30.18 -8.27
CA ASP A 816 39.13 30.46 -6.83
C ASP A 816 39.16 31.99 -6.64
N PRO A 817 38.16 32.60 -5.98
CA PRO A 817 38.10 34.03 -5.71
C PRO A 817 39.32 34.59 -4.99
N LYS A 818 40.07 33.74 -4.26
CA LYS A 818 41.25 34.12 -3.49
C LYS A 818 42.55 34.05 -4.31
N SER A 819 42.49 33.51 -5.53
CA SER A 819 43.64 33.30 -6.40
C SER A 819 43.65 34.29 -7.56
N TYR A 820 44.83 34.54 -8.13
CA TYR A 820 44.95 35.41 -9.31
C TYR A 820 44.29 34.74 -10.53
N PRO A 821 43.59 35.48 -11.40
CA PRO A 821 42.96 34.94 -12.60
C PRO A 821 43.89 34.13 -13.50
N GLU A 822 45.18 34.45 -13.53
CA GLU A 822 46.20 33.71 -14.29
C GLU A 822 46.39 32.25 -13.81
N THR A 823 46.06 31.98 -12.55
CA THR A 823 46.24 30.68 -11.90
C THR A 823 44.99 29.80 -11.94
N TRP A 824 43.88 30.32 -12.46
CA TRP A 824 42.64 29.54 -12.65
C TRP A 824 42.83 28.46 -13.72
N ASN A 825 42.06 27.37 -13.61
CA ASN A 825 42.11 26.27 -14.57
C ASN A 825 41.27 26.61 -15.82
N TRP A 826 41.78 27.51 -16.65
CA TRP A 826 41.12 27.95 -17.88
C TRP A 826 40.89 26.82 -18.88
N GLU A 827 41.82 25.88 -19.01
CA GLU A 827 41.69 24.76 -19.94
C GLU A 827 40.53 23.83 -19.55
N GLY A 828 40.39 23.54 -18.25
CA GLY A 828 39.27 22.78 -17.72
C GLY A 828 37.93 23.48 -17.91
N LEU A 829 37.86 24.77 -17.58
CA LEU A 829 36.65 25.59 -17.72
C LEU A 829 36.18 25.65 -19.19
N ILE A 830 37.08 26.03 -20.10
CA ILE A 830 36.77 26.15 -21.53
C ILE A 830 36.38 24.77 -22.10
N GLY A 831 37.13 23.72 -21.75
CA GLY A 831 36.87 22.37 -22.24
C GLY A 831 35.49 21.83 -21.83
N GLU A 832 35.13 21.97 -20.55
CA GLU A 832 33.84 21.49 -20.04
C GLU A 832 32.66 22.35 -20.54
N PHE A 833 32.82 23.69 -20.58
CA PHE A 833 31.82 24.58 -21.18
C PHE A 833 31.56 24.23 -22.65
N SER A 834 32.61 24.05 -23.45
CA SER A 834 32.47 23.70 -24.87
C SER A 834 31.86 22.33 -25.10
N LEU A 835 32.10 21.37 -24.20
CA LEU A 835 31.46 20.06 -24.27
C LEU A 835 29.95 20.16 -24.02
N ILE A 836 29.53 20.97 -23.05
CA ILE A 836 28.13 21.12 -22.65
C ILE A 836 27.37 21.95 -23.68
N PHE A 837 27.81 23.18 -23.95
CA PHE A 837 27.08 24.15 -24.78
C PHE A 837 27.36 24.02 -26.28
N LEU A 838 28.28 23.13 -26.69
CA LEU A 838 28.77 22.99 -28.07
C LEU A 838 29.20 24.35 -28.67
N SER A 839 29.80 25.20 -27.84
CA SER A 839 30.27 26.54 -28.20
C SER A 839 31.62 26.83 -27.55
N ASP A 840 32.53 27.44 -28.29
CA ASP A 840 33.83 27.87 -27.76
C ASP A 840 33.70 29.31 -27.26
N PRO A 841 33.93 29.57 -25.95
CA PRO A 841 33.86 30.92 -25.41
C PRO A 841 34.98 31.84 -25.91
N ARG A 842 36.00 31.30 -26.61
CA ARG A 842 37.07 32.04 -27.31
C ARG A 842 37.73 33.14 -26.46
N ILE A 843 37.97 32.88 -25.18
CA ILE A 843 38.58 33.84 -24.23
C ILE A 843 40.08 33.99 -24.55
N PRO A 844 40.54 35.15 -25.07
CA PRO A 844 41.94 35.35 -25.48
C PRO A 844 42.89 35.30 -24.27
N SER A 845 44.07 34.70 -24.44
CA SER A 845 45.08 34.54 -23.39
C SER A 845 45.51 35.86 -22.74
N GLU A 846 45.53 36.95 -23.49
CA GLU A 846 45.86 38.29 -23.02
C GLU A 846 44.84 38.86 -22.02
N LYS A 847 43.54 38.54 -22.18
CA LYS A 847 42.48 39.01 -21.30
C LYS A 847 42.33 38.17 -20.02
N ARG A 848 42.81 36.92 -20.02
CA ARG A 848 42.73 35.99 -18.86
C ARG A 848 43.39 36.55 -17.59
N LYS A 849 44.31 37.50 -17.73
CA LYS A 849 45.05 38.13 -16.63
C LYS A 849 44.24 39.15 -15.83
N SER A 850 43.17 39.69 -16.42
CA SER A 850 42.39 40.80 -15.83
C SER A 850 40.90 40.49 -15.69
N TYR A 851 40.47 39.26 -15.93
CA TYR A 851 39.07 38.86 -15.80
C TYR A 851 38.63 38.87 -14.33
N LYS A 852 37.46 39.44 -14.07
CA LYS A 852 36.76 39.28 -12.78
C LYS A 852 35.73 38.15 -12.91
N ILE A 853 35.41 37.52 -11.79
CA ILE A 853 34.44 36.42 -11.76
C ILE A 853 33.08 36.91 -12.29
N GLU A 854 32.61 38.08 -11.86
CA GLU A 854 31.31 38.61 -12.27
C GLU A 854 31.26 38.84 -13.79
N THR A 855 32.31 39.42 -14.37
CA THR A 855 32.42 39.64 -15.81
C THR A 855 32.54 38.33 -16.61
N LEU A 856 33.18 37.32 -16.02
CA LEU A 856 33.30 36.00 -16.65
C LEU A 856 31.94 35.28 -16.66
N THR A 857 31.19 35.34 -15.55
CA THR A 857 29.83 34.81 -15.45
C THR A 857 28.91 35.46 -16.47
N GLU A 858 28.93 36.79 -16.60
CA GLU A 858 28.13 37.52 -17.59
C GLU A 858 28.48 37.13 -19.03
N ASP A 859 29.77 37.02 -19.36
CA ASP A 859 30.24 36.65 -20.68
C ASP A 859 29.82 35.22 -21.05
N LEU A 860 29.99 34.24 -20.15
CA LEU A 860 29.59 32.85 -20.39
C LEU A 860 28.07 32.71 -20.52
N ASN A 861 27.29 33.39 -19.68
CA ASN A 861 25.83 33.41 -19.76
C ASN A 861 25.35 34.02 -21.09
N ARG A 862 25.99 35.09 -21.56
CA ARG A 862 25.70 35.69 -22.87
C ARG A 862 25.95 34.67 -23.99
N ILE A 863 27.11 34.01 -23.99
CA ILE A 863 27.45 33.00 -25.02
C ILE A 863 26.46 31.83 -25.03
N ALA A 864 26.06 31.34 -23.86
CA ALA A 864 25.07 30.26 -23.76
C ALA A 864 23.68 30.70 -24.26
N ARG A 865 23.27 31.94 -23.96
CA ARG A 865 22.02 32.53 -24.45
C ARG A 865 22.03 32.67 -25.98
N ASP A 866 23.08 33.26 -26.54
CA ASP A 866 23.22 33.46 -27.99
C ASP A 866 23.14 32.10 -28.71
N ARG A 867 23.78 31.07 -28.13
CA ARG A 867 23.75 29.72 -28.67
C ARG A 867 22.36 29.08 -28.63
N LEU A 868 21.56 29.37 -27.59
CA LEU A 868 20.17 28.92 -27.50
C LEU A 868 19.29 29.63 -28.54
N GLU A 869 19.52 30.92 -28.79
CA GLU A 869 18.79 31.68 -29.81
C GLU A 869 19.10 31.18 -31.23
N GLU A 870 20.36 30.87 -31.54
CA GLU A 870 20.73 30.19 -32.79
C GLU A 870 19.99 28.86 -32.95
N ARG A 871 19.87 28.11 -31.84
CA ARG A 871 19.19 26.81 -31.83
C ARG A 871 17.68 26.94 -32.05
N GLU A 872 17.06 27.97 -31.46
CA GLU A 872 15.66 28.33 -31.65
C GLU A 872 15.37 28.71 -33.10
N GLN A 873 16.18 29.61 -33.68
CA GLN A 873 16.05 30.02 -35.07
C GLN A 873 16.21 28.86 -36.05
N GLY A 874 17.10 27.91 -35.75
CA GLY A 874 17.31 26.72 -36.58
C GLY A 874 16.17 25.70 -36.56
N LEU A 875 15.32 25.69 -35.53
CA LEU A 875 14.23 24.72 -35.34
C LEU A 875 12.83 25.32 -35.51
N GLY A 876 12.67 26.64 -35.34
CA GLY A 876 11.38 27.33 -35.48
C GLY A 876 10.31 26.77 -34.53
N GLU A 877 9.13 26.42 -35.07
CA GLU A 877 7.98 25.95 -34.29
C GLU A 877 8.21 24.64 -33.51
N GLU A 878 9.21 23.85 -33.89
CA GLU A 878 9.55 22.60 -33.21
C GLU A 878 10.43 22.81 -31.97
N PHE A 879 11.00 24.01 -31.77
CA PHE A 879 11.89 24.31 -30.65
C PHE A 879 11.23 24.13 -29.26
N PRO A 880 10.02 24.66 -29.00
CA PRO A 880 9.36 24.47 -27.70
C PRO A 880 9.03 22.99 -27.42
N ARG A 881 8.69 22.21 -28.45
CA ARG A 881 8.45 20.77 -28.33
C ARG A 881 9.71 20.02 -27.94
N LEU A 882 10.85 20.35 -28.56
CA LEU A 882 12.15 19.79 -28.19
C LEU A 882 12.52 20.16 -26.75
N LEU A 883 12.42 21.43 -26.37
CA LEU A 883 12.76 21.88 -25.02
C LEU A 883 11.92 21.15 -23.97
N ARG A 884 10.59 21.09 -24.15
CA ARG A 884 9.70 20.35 -23.24
C ARG A 884 10.12 18.89 -23.13
N TYR A 885 10.38 18.24 -24.26
CA TYR A 885 10.78 16.83 -24.27
C TYR A 885 12.10 16.60 -23.53
N VAL A 886 13.12 17.41 -23.78
CA VAL A 886 14.44 17.28 -23.13
C VAL A 886 14.32 17.52 -21.63
N LEU A 887 13.64 18.60 -21.20
CA LEU A 887 13.43 18.92 -19.79
C LEU A 887 12.67 17.79 -19.07
N LEU A 888 11.54 17.34 -19.61
CA LEU A 888 10.73 16.28 -18.97
C LEU A 888 11.44 14.94 -18.95
N SER A 889 11.96 14.48 -20.10
CA SER A 889 12.56 13.14 -20.18
C SER A 889 13.81 13.00 -19.31
N MET A 890 14.60 14.07 -19.18
CA MET A 890 15.76 14.07 -18.28
C MET A 890 15.33 14.08 -16.82
N LEU A 891 14.35 14.94 -16.46
CA LEU A 891 13.83 15.02 -15.10
C LEU A 891 13.27 13.67 -14.65
N ASP A 892 12.43 13.05 -15.48
CA ASP A 892 11.83 11.74 -15.21
C ASP A 892 12.89 10.64 -15.09
N SER A 893 13.93 10.66 -15.93
CA SER A 893 15.00 9.66 -15.84
C SER A 893 15.78 9.79 -14.54
N LYS A 894 16.27 10.99 -14.22
CA LYS A 894 17.04 11.24 -13.00
C LYS A 894 16.22 10.96 -11.74
N TRP A 895 14.95 11.36 -11.74
CA TRP A 895 14.06 11.09 -10.62
C TRP A 895 13.84 9.59 -10.38
N ARG A 896 13.65 8.79 -11.44
CA ARG A 896 13.55 7.32 -11.31
C ARG A 896 14.81 6.71 -10.69
N ASP A 897 15.99 7.14 -11.15
CA ASP A 897 17.28 6.65 -10.63
C ASP A 897 17.46 7.01 -9.16
N HIS A 898 17.04 8.22 -8.77
CA HIS A 898 17.07 8.65 -7.37
C HIS A 898 16.09 7.88 -6.49
N LEU A 899 14.86 7.60 -6.95
CA LEU A 899 13.92 6.76 -6.20
C LEU A 899 14.50 5.36 -5.93
N TYR A 900 15.16 4.77 -6.93
CA TYR A 900 15.85 3.49 -6.76
C TYR A 900 16.98 3.57 -5.73
N ALA A 901 17.81 4.62 -5.81
CA ALA A 901 18.90 4.83 -4.88
C ALA A 901 18.40 5.09 -3.44
N LEU A 902 17.28 5.79 -3.27
CA LEU A 902 16.64 6.02 -1.97
C LEU A 902 16.06 4.73 -1.37
N ASP A 903 15.45 3.87 -2.18
CA ASP A 903 14.97 2.56 -1.73
C ASP A 903 16.16 1.72 -1.19
N ALA A 904 17.26 1.67 -1.93
CA ALA A 904 18.49 0.99 -1.50
C ALA A 904 19.09 1.60 -0.22
N LEU A 905 19.12 2.94 -0.13
CA LEU A 905 19.59 3.64 1.06
C LEU A 905 18.75 3.30 2.29
N ARG A 906 17.42 3.31 2.15
CA ARG A 906 16.49 3.02 3.26
C ARG A 906 16.70 1.61 3.83
N GLU A 907 16.95 0.63 2.97
CA GLU A 907 17.21 -0.75 3.40
C GLU A 907 18.58 -0.87 4.11
N GLY A 908 19.62 -0.26 3.55
CA GLY A 908 20.99 -0.31 4.06
C GLY A 908 21.23 0.49 5.36
N ILE A 909 20.46 1.55 5.62
CA ILE A 909 20.73 2.46 6.75
C ILE A 909 20.46 1.85 8.12
N SER A 910 19.65 0.79 8.17
CA SER A 910 19.38 0.02 9.38
C SER A 910 20.67 -0.59 9.97
N LEU A 911 21.66 -0.90 9.13
CA LEU A 911 22.98 -1.43 9.53
C LEU A 911 23.92 -0.35 10.07
N ARG A 912 23.61 0.95 9.90
CA ARG A 912 24.40 2.04 10.50
C ARG A 912 23.97 2.36 11.95
N ALA A 913 22.85 1.81 12.41
CA ALA A 913 22.40 1.91 13.80
C ALA A 913 23.39 1.33 14.82
N TYR A 914 24.31 0.45 14.39
CA TYR A 914 25.39 -0.08 15.22
C TYR A 914 26.38 1.01 15.71
N GLY A 915 26.39 2.19 15.08
CA GLY A 915 27.24 3.34 15.44
C GLY A 915 26.63 4.32 16.46
N GLN A 916 25.54 3.98 17.15
CA GLN A 916 24.81 4.86 18.10
C GLN A 916 24.29 6.18 17.51
N ARG A 917 24.15 6.28 16.19
CA ARG A 917 23.51 7.42 15.51
C ARG A 917 22.10 7.07 15.09
N ASP A 918 21.21 8.06 15.10
CA ASP A 918 19.81 7.88 14.66
C ASP A 918 19.77 7.63 13.13
N PRO A 919 19.28 6.45 12.68
CA PRO A 919 19.19 6.12 11.26
C PRO A 919 18.38 7.12 10.44
N LEU A 920 17.37 7.77 11.02
CA LEU A 920 16.54 8.74 10.31
C LEU A 920 17.30 10.04 10.01
N ILE A 921 18.17 10.47 10.93
CA ILE A 921 18.99 11.68 10.74
C ILE A 921 20.01 11.44 9.64
N GLU A 922 20.70 10.30 9.68
CA GLU A 922 21.65 9.88 8.65
C GLU A 922 20.94 9.73 7.30
N TYR A 923 19.74 9.13 7.26
CA TYR A 923 18.94 9.01 6.05
C TYR A 923 18.61 10.37 5.47
N LYS A 924 18.17 11.32 6.30
CA LYS A 924 17.82 12.66 5.86
C LYS A 924 19.03 13.41 5.27
N GLN A 925 20.21 13.29 5.89
CA GLN A 925 21.43 13.94 5.40
C GLN A 925 21.88 13.34 4.06
N GLU A 926 21.94 12.02 3.99
CA GLU A 926 22.35 11.29 2.79
C GLU A 926 21.36 11.51 1.63
N SER A 927 20.06 11.37 1.90
CA SER A 927 18.98 11.61 0.93
C SER A 927 18.99 13.03 0.39
N PHE A 928 19.28 14.03 1.23
CA PHE A 928 19.40 15.43 0.77
C PHE A 928 20.62 15.62 -0.13
N ARG A 929 21.77 15.05 0.23
CA ARG A 929 22.98 15.11 -0.62
C ARG A 929 22.73 14.46 -1.99
N MET A 930 22.14 13.27 -2.01
CA MET A 930 21.79 12.58 -3.27
C MET A 930 20.81 13.39 -4.12
N PHE A 931 19.87 14.11 -3.49
CA PHE A 931 18.93 14.97 -4.19
C PHE A 931 19.60 16.21 -4.80
N ASP A 932 20.54 16.82 -4.08
CA ASP A 932 21.34 17.94 -4.59
C ASP A 932 22.22 17.50 -5.78
N GLU A 933 22.87 16.34 -5.67
CA GLU A 933 23.61 15.70 -6.76
C GLU A 933 22.70 15.44 -7.98
N LEU A 934 21.47 14.92 -7.76
CA LEU A 934 20.48 14.75 -8.83
C LEU A 934 20.16 16.06 -9.54
N MET A 935 19.95 17.16 -8.81
CA MET A 935 19.56 18.44 -9.41
C MET A 935 20.70 19.02 -10.24
N ASN A 936 21.94 18.90 -9.75
CA ASN A 936 23.14 19.31 -10.47
C ASN A 936 23.34 18.48 -11.75
N ASP A 937 23.19 17.15 -11.66
CA ASP A 937 23.28 16.26 -12.81
C ASP A 937 22.17 16.52 -13.83
N TYR A 938 20.93 16.74 -13.38
CA TYR A 938 19.82 17.13 -14.23
C TYR A 938 20.12 18.42 -15.00
N ALA A 939 20.57 19.47 -14.31
CA ALA A 939 20.89 20.76 -14.92
C ALA A 939 21.99 20.62 -16.00
N ARG A 940 23.04 19.86 -15.68
CA ARG A 940 24.15 19.58 -16.59
C ARG A 940 23.70 18.80 -17.83
N ASP A 941 22.96 17.70 -17.63
CA ASP A 941 22.56 16.81 -18.71
C ASP A 941 21.51 17.45 -19.64
N VAL A 942 20.59 18.25 -19.08
CA VAL A 942 19.68 19.09 -19.87
C VAL A 942 20.47 20.06 -20.75
N SER A 943 21.44 20.77 -20.16
CA SER A 943 22.25 21.75 -20.88
C SER A 943 23.01 21.14 -22.04
N ALA A 944 23.54 19.92 -21.85
CA ALA A 944 24.21 19.19 -22.93
C ALA A 944 23.24 18.64 -23.99
N LEU A 945 22.09 18.11 -23.57
CA LEU A 945 21.16 17.41 -24.45
C LEU A 945 20.38 18.35 -25.37
N ILE A 946 20.06 19.58 -24.94
CA ILE A 946 19.35 20.60 -25.75
C ILE A 946 20.05 20.82 -27.11
N PHE A 947 21.39 20.89 -27.11
CA PHE A 947 22.17 21.16 -28.33
C PHE A 947 22.45 19.90 -29.16
N ARG A 948 22.45 18.71 -28.53
CA ARG A 948 22.78 17.43 -29.19
C ARG A 948 21.55 16.70 -29.75
N ALA A 949 20.38 16.88 -29.15
CA ALA A 949 19.17 16.16 -29.50
C ALA A 949 18.69 16.51 -30.92
N GLN A 950 18.19 15.52 -31.67
CA GLN A 950 17.54 15.72 -32.96
C GLN A 950 16.11 15.14 -32.87
N LEU A 951 15.11 15.91 -33.32
CA LEU A 951 13.74 15.42 -33.42
C LEU A 951 13.65 14.42 -34.57
N ARG A 952 13.19 13.20 -34.30
CA ARG A 952 12.78 12.26 -35.35
C ARG A 952 11.32 12.53 -35.72
N PRO A 953 10.92 12.48 -37.00
CA PRO A 953 9.53 12.56 -37.39
C PRO A 953 8.73 11.44 -36.73
N ASP A 954 7.59 11.80 -36.16
CA ASP A 954 6.77 10.94 -35.31
C ASP A 954 6.22 9.75 -36.12
N THR A 955 6.83 8.58 -35.94
CA THR A 955 6.22 7.30 -36.33
C THR A 955 5.62 6.72 -35.08
N GLN A 956 4.28 6.73 -35.02
CA GLN A 956 3.44 6.25 -33.93
C GLN A 956 4.14 5.17 -33.08
N ARG A 957 4.65 5.57 -31.91
CA ARG A 957 5.13 4.62 -30.92
C ARG A 957 3.91 3.87 -30.36
N PRO A 958 3.95 2.53 -30.26
CA PRO A 958 2.88 1.80 -29.59
C PRO A 958 2.83 2.24 -28.12
N LYS A 959 1.63 2.61 -27.63
CA LYS A 959 1.37 2.88 -26.21
C LYS A 959 1.86 1.66 -25.40
N ARG A 960 2.96 1.79 -24.66
CA ARG A 960 3.37 0.76 -23.69
C ARG A 960 2.46 0.90 -22.47
N GLU A 961 1.64 -0.12 -22.20
CA GLU A 961 0.86 -0.19 -20.96
C GLU A 961 1.81 -0.24 -19.75
N ILE A 962 1.84 0.84 -18.97
CA ILE A 962 2.45 0.85 -17.63
C ILE A 962 1.44 0.16 -16.71
N LYS A 963 1.70 -1.09 -16.35
CA LYS A 963 0.84 -1.82 -15.40
C LYS A 963 1.18 -1.37 -13.98
N ALA A 964 0.27 -0.62 -13.35
CA ALA A 964 0.32 -0.38 -11.92
C ALA A 964 0.22 -1.73 -11.19
N PHE A 965 1.20 -2.05 -10.35
CA PHE A 965 1.18 -3.28 -9.58
C PHE A 965 0.29 -3.09 -8.34
N LYS A 966 -0.94 -3.62 -8.38
CA LYS A 966 -1.77 -3.88 -7.21
C LYS A 966 -1.82 -5.40 -6.94
N PRO A 967 -1.83 -5.83 -5.66
CA PRO A 967 -2.07 -7.23 -5.32
C PRO A 967 -3.55 -7.55 -5.54
N GLU A 968 -3.91 -8.01 -6.74
CA GLU A 968 -5.23 -8.60 -6.97
C GLU A 968 -5.26 -10.05 -6.50
N ALA A 969 -6.24 -10.36 -5.65
CA ALA A 969 -6.76 -11.71 -5.55
C ALA A 969 -7.39 -12.06 -6.91
N ARG A 970 -6.77 -12.97 -7.66
CA ARG A 970 -7.30 -13.47 -8.95
C ARG A 970 -8.80 -13.75 -8.82
N THR A 971 -9.58 -12.99 -9.57
CA THR A 971 -10.96 -13.33 -9.88
C THR A 971 -10.93 -14.43 -10.94
N ASP A 972 -11.39 -15.62 -10.59
CA ASP A 972 -11.81 -16.61 -11.59
C ASP A 972 -13.06 -16.07 -12.30
N LYS A 973 -12.85 -15.14 -13.24
CA LYS A 973 -13.79 -14.84 -14.32
C LYS A 973 -13.13 -15.21 -15.64
N GLY A 974 -12.78 -16.47 -15.74
CA GLY A 974 -12.76 -17.18 -17.00
C GLY A 974 -13.67 -18.38 -16.84
N GLU A 975 -14.91 -18.30 -17.34
CA GLU A 975 -15.47 -19.53 -17.89
C GLU A 975 -14.40 -20.09 -18.84
N PRO A 976 -14.13 -21.40 -18.83
CA PRO A 976 -13.18 -21.95 -19.77
C PRO A 976 -13.73 -21.62 -21.15
N GLU A 977 -13.08 -20.69 -21.86
CA GLU A 977 -13.29 -20.55 -23.29
C GLU A 977 -13.18 -21.97 -23.83
N LYS A 978 -14.32 -22.50 -24.27
CA LYS A 978 -14.33 -23.66 -25.14
C LYS A 978 -13.52 -23.21 -26.34
N ARG A 979 -12.21 -23.50 -26.32
CA ARG A 979 -11.38 -23.51 -27.52
C ARG A 979 -12.22 -24.21 -28.56
N GLN A 980 -12.67 -23.49 -29.57
CA GLN A 980 -13.15 -24.14 -30.78
C GLN A 980 -11.98 -25.00 -31.24
N VAL A 981 -12.09 -26.30 -30.95
CA VAL A 981 -11.17 -27.29 -31.45
C VAL A 981 -11.40 -27.26 -32.95
N VAL A 982 -10.57 -26.49 -33.67
CA VAL A 982 -10.39 -26.70 -35.10
C VAL A 982 -9.87 -28.13 -35.19
N ALA A 983 -10.77 -29.06 -35.48
CA ALA A 983 -10.46 -30.46 -35.61
C ALA A 983 -9.41 -30.60 -36.72
N LYS A 984 -8.13 -30.76 -36.35
CA LYS A 984 -7.11 -31.20 -37.28
C LYS A 984 -7.56 -32.55 -37.83
N LYS A 985 -7.88 -32.56 -39.13
CA LYS A 985 -8.30 -33.75 -39.90
C LYS A 985 -7.29 -34.88 -39.63
N LYS A 986 -7.73 -35.96 -38.96
CA LYS A 986 -6.90 -37.16 -38.76
C LYS A 986 -6.56 -37.74 -40.14
N ILE A 987 -5.28 -37.78 -40.48
CA ILE A 987 -4.78 -38.36 -41.74
C ILE A 987 -5.03 -39.87 -41.69
N GLY A 988 -5.83 -40.38 -42.62
CA GLY A 988 -6.16 -41.80 -42.71
C GLY A 988 -4.95 -42.64 -43.08
N ARG A 989 -4.90 -43.89 -42.63
CA ARG A 989 -3.78 -44.82 -42.91
C ARG A 989 -3.45 -44.98 -44.41
N ASN A 990 -4.43 -44.80 -45.29
CA ASN A 990 -4.28 -44.92 -46.74
C ASN A 990 -4.10 -43.58 -47.48
N ASP A 991 -4.15 -42.45 -46.77
CA ASP A 991 -3.99 -41.12 -47.35
C ASP A 991 -2.52 -40.86 -47.72
N PRO A 992 -2.25 -39.94 -48.65
CA PRO A 992 -0.89 -39.50 -48.96
C PRO A 992 -0.18 -39.00 -47.70
N CYS A 993 1.07 -39.46 -47.50
CA CYS A 993 1.83 -39.07 -46.32
C CYS A 993 2.23 -37.59 -46.39
N PRO A 994 1.97 -36.78 -45.34
CA PRO A 994 2.20 -35.33 -45.36
C PRO A 994 3.69 -34.93 -45.43
N CYS A 995 4.62 -35.88 -45.29
CA CYS A 995 6.05 -35.61 -45.46
C CYS A 995 6.50 -35.46 -46.93
N GLY A 996 5.57 -35.50 -47.90
CA GLY A 996 5.88 -35.32 -49.32
C GLY A 996 6.51 -36.53 -50.00
N SER A 997 6.59 -37.68 -49.33
CA SER A 997 7.26 -38.88 -49.84
C SER A 997 6.55 -39.62 -50.99
N GLY A 998 5.36 -39.16 -51.41
CA GLY A 998 4.52 -39.82 -52.42
C GLY A 998 3.91 -41.17 -52.00
N LYS A 999 4.19 -41.66 -50.78
CA LYS A 999 3.70 -42.96 -50.25
C LYS A 999 2.48 -42.75 -49.35
N LYS A 1000 1.64 -43.79 -49.22
CA LYS A 1000 0.51 -43.81 -48.24
C LYS A 1000 1.05 -43.74 -46.79
N TYR A 1001 0.37 -43.02 -45.90
CA TYR A 1001 0.81 -42.75 -44.52
C TYR A 1001 1.28 -44.01 -43.76
N LYS A 1002 0.53 -45.12 -43.83
CA LYS A 1002 0.90 -46.40 -43.20
C LYS A 1002 2.21 -47.04 -43.70
N LYS A 1003 2.67 -46.67 -44.89
CA LYS A 1003 3.93 -47.17 -45.49
C LYS A 1003 5.08 -46.19 -45.32
N CYS A 1004 4.86 -45.03 -44.67
CA CYS A 1004 5.87 -44.01 -44.41
C CYS A 1004 5.87 -43.62 -42.91
N CYS A 1005 5.44 -42.41 -42.55
CA CYS A 1005 5.51 -41.90 -41.18
C CYS A 1005 4.59 -42.63 -40.20
N GLY A 1006 3.57 -43.34 -40.68
CA GLY A 1006 2.68 -44.18 -39.89
C GLY A 1006 3.08 -45.65 -39.84
N ARG A 1007 4.30 -46.01 -40.28
CA ARG A 1007 4.76 -47.40 -40.30
C ARG A 1007 5.28 -47.79 -38.92
N VAL A 1008 4.50 -48.58 -38.19
CA VAL A 1008 4.94 -49.22 -36.94
C VAL A 1008 5.96 -50.29 -37.33
N ARG A 1009 7.22 -50.14 -36.89
CA ARG A 1009 8.22 -51.21 -36.99
C ARG A 1009 7.84 -52.28 -35.95
N VAL A 1010 7.65 -53.52 -36.41
CA VAL A 1010 7.55 -54.70 -35.52
C VAL A 1010 8.96 -55.10 -35.13
#